data_AF-A0A973FRK9-F1
#
_entry.id   AF-A0A973FRK9-F1
#
_cell.length_a   1.000
_cell.length_b   1.000
_cell.length_c   1.000
_cell.angle_alpha   90.00
_cell.angle_beta   90.00
_cell.angle_gamma   90.00
#
_symmetry.space_group_name_H-M   'P 1'
#
loop_
_entity.id
_entity.type
_entity.pdbx_description
1 polymer ?
#
loop_
_entity_poly.entity_id
_entity_poly.type
_entity_poly.pdbx_seq_one_letter_code
_entity_poly.pdbx_strand_id
1 'polypeptide(L)'
;GSVGLLALRGVVLSGNTAHLKALTAALEARNLSVRIAYASGLDQRPAIEHFFTGDKKHPGVDLLINATGFSLVGGPAESRPAEARATLQHLDVGYIGLVPLTLQRVDDWRRDATGLVPVQSALSVAIPEIEGAAEPLVFCGPSGSTDGMLPLDAEISQIADRAARRVILRHTSNAQKKLALVIFNYPPNLGNVGTAAYLDVFQSLYELLQALKADGYTVEVPTSADELRRMIVEGNALASGTDSNVAARLPVNEYRKLFPAEADIEPFWGRAPGELLNDGGNFYILGRQLGNVFIGVQPSFGYERDPMRLLMAKDAAPNHAFAAFYTWLRYVYQADAVVHFGTHGALEFMPGKQVGMSATCWPTRLIGALPNFYYYSVNNPSEAAIAKRRSAATLVSYLVPPLQQAGLYKGLRALKDTLDRYRSAPDAELLEDIRVQAEKLGMNAEISADNPDTYVGKIGHELLKIEERMIPAGLHVLGKSPAAAELVDFLNLTASFRPATRKSTATFPAMVAAGIGYDYAALRERIASDTSAQEQWRQVETICKEAIRLFVDSAQGDRQHRADLYLRETARIAPGTFHDLWVFLGDLLAKLLAPQEVQGLLHGLRGGFIQPSPSNDVVRDPGVLPTGRNVYSLDPYRVPSMAAMERGGRLVNELLA
;
A
#
# COMPACT_ATOMS: atom_id res chain seq x y z
N GLY A 1 22.92 -14.42 15.98
CA GLY A 1 21.56 -14.93 15.74
C GLY A 1 21.60 -16.15 14.83
N SER A 2 20.45 -16.76 14.56
CA SER A 2 20.33 -17.96 13.73
C SER A 2 19.34 -17.78 12.58
N VAL A 3 19.65 -18.40 11.44
CA VAL A 3 18.87 -18.34 10.20
C VAL A 3 18.40 -19.75 9.84
N GLY A 4 17.10 -19.91 9.61
CA GLY A 4 16.54 -21.11 9.00
C GLY A 4 16.58 -20.98 7.48
N LEU A 5 17.14 -21.95 6.78
CA LEU A 5 17.22 -21.99 5.33
C LEU A 5 16.43 -23.19 4.78
N LEU A 6 15.34 -22.94 4.07
CA LEU A 6 14.57 -23.98 3.39
C LEU A 6 15.19 -24.28 2.02
N ALA A 7 15.48 -25.54 1.75
CA ALA A 7 16.00 -26.02 0.49
C ALA A 7 15.09 -27.10 -0.12
N LEU A 8 15.20 -27.32 -1.43
CA LEU A 8 14.52 -28.43 -2.09
C LEU A 8 15.28 -29.74 -1.86
N ARG A 9 14.56 -30.79 -1.44
CA ARG A 9 15.11 -32.14 -1.26
C ARG A 9 15.86 -32.64 -2.49
N GLY A 10 15.30 -32.44 -3.69
CA GLY A 10 15.95 -32.86 -4.94
C GLY A 10 17.29 -32.17 -5.18
N VAL A 11 17.44 -30.90 -4.79
CA VAL A 11 18.69 -30.15 -4.89
C VAL A 11 19.74 -30.70 -3.91
N VAL A 12 19.33 -31.00 -2.67
CA VAL A 12 20.22 -31.54 -1.65
C VAL A 12 20.69 -32.96 -2.02
N LEU A 13 19.78 -33.84 -2.43
CA LEU A 13 20.09 -35.24 -2.72
C LEU A 13 20.85 -35.46 -4.04
N SER A 14 20.67 -34.57 -5.03
CA SER A 14 21.44 -34.61 -6.27
C SER A 14 22.88 -34.12 -6.10
N GLY A 15 23.22 -33.51 -4.97
CA GLY A 15 24.53 -32.91 -4.72
C GLY A 15 24.75 -31.55 -5.40
N ASN A 16 23.80 -31.05 -6.20
CA ASN A 16 23.84 -29.76 -6.87
C ASN A 16 23.64 -28.58 -5.90
N THR A 17 24.54 -28.45 -4.93
CA THR A 17 24.39 -27.62 -3.72
C THR A 17 25.37 -26.45 -3.65
N ALA A 18 26.11 -26.17 -4.74
CA ALA A 18 27.13 -25.12 -4.77
C ALA A 18 26.59 -23.75 -4.31
N HIS A 19 25.42 -23.36 -4.82
CA HIS A 19 24.71 -22.14 -4.42
C HIS A 19 24.29 -22.12 -2.94
N LEU A 20 23.82 -23.25 -2.40
CA LEU A 20 23.45 -23.34 -0.97
C LEU A 20 24.69 -23.24 -0.07
N LYS A 21 25.81 -23.86 -0.48
CA LYS A 21 27.09 -23.77 0.24
C LYS A 21 27.64 -22.35 0.22
N ALA A 22 27.61 -21.68 -0.93
CA ALA A 22 28.04 -20.30 -1.07
C ALA A 22 27.19 -19.35 -0.19
N LEU A 23 25.86 -19.51 -0.20
CA LEU A 23 24.97 -18.73 0.65
C LEU A 23 25.23 -19.00 2.15
N THR A 24 25.43 -20.26 2.52
CA THR A 24 25.73 -20.65 3.91
C THR A 24 27.03 -20.02 4.38
N ALA A 25 28.11 -20.14 3.60
CA ALA A 25 29.40 -19.55 3.91
C ALA A 25 29.31 -18.02 4.02
N ALA A 26 28.54 -17.35 3.15
CA ALA A 26 28.36 -15.91 3.20
C ALA A 26 27.60 -15.45 4.46
N LEU A 27 26.61 -16.22 4.92
CA LEU A 27 25.88 -15.98 6.17
C LEU A 27 26.78 -16.23 7.40
N GLU A 28 27.53 -17.34 7.41
CA GLU A 28 28.47 -17.68 8.48
C GLU A 28 29.59 -16.64 8.62
N ALA A 29 30.09 -16.10 7.50
CA ALA A 29 31.05 -15.00 7.49
C ALA A 29 30.54 -13.72 8.15
N ARG A 30 29.22 -13.60 8.36
CA ARG A 30 28.55 -12.51 9.10
C ARG A 30 28.13 -12.93 10.50
N ASN A 31 28.73 -14.00 11.02
CA ASN A 31 28.47 -14.56 12.35
C ASN A 31 27.01 -15.01 12.56
N LEU A 32 26.37 -15.51 11.50
CA LEU A 32 25.05 -16.12 11.56
C LEU A 32 25.17 -17.64 11.59
N SER A 33 24.52 -18.28 12.55
CA SER A 33 24.37 -19.74 12.54
C SER A 33 23.29 -20.11 11.51
N VAL A 34 23.60 -21.03 10.59
CA VAL A 34 22.67 -21.44 9.52
C VAL A 34 22.18 -22.85 9.79
N ARG A 35 20.86 -23.06 9.71
CA ARG A 35 20.24 -24.39 9.75
C ARG A 35 19.48 -24.64 8.47
N ILE A 36 19.97 -25.59 7.68
CA ILE A 36 19.30 -26.00 6.43
C ILE A 36 18.32 -27.13 6.74
N ALA A 37 17.06 -26.97 6.31
CA ALA A 37 16.05 -28.00 6.37
C ALA A 37 15.32 -28.13 5.03
N TYR A 38 14.76 -29.31 4.77
CA TYR A 38 13.95 -29.58 3.58
C TYR A 38 12.83 -30.56 3.93
N ALA A 39 11.68 -30.41 3.28
CA ALA A 39 10.59 -31.37 3.36
C ALA A 39 10.70 -32.44 2.27
N SER A 40 9.96 -33.54 2.42
CA SER A 40 9.87 -34.61 1.41
C SER A 40 9.19 -34.15 0.12
N GLY A 41 8.27 -33.18 0.22
CA GLY A 41 7.53 -32.59 -0.90
C GLY A 41 7.57 -31.05 -0.90
N LEU A 42 6.55 -30.43 -1.51
CA LEU A 42 6.41 -28.98 -1.63
C LEU A 42 5.67 -28.32 -0.46
N ASP A 43 5.40 -29.06 0.61
CA ASP A 43 4.86 -28.53 1.86
C ASP A 43 6.00 -28.39 2.87
N GLN A 44 6.45 -27.16 3.13
CA GLN A 44 7.62 -26.91 3.99
C GLN A 44 7.29 -26.87 5.49
N ARG A 45 6.01 -26.97 5.88
CA ARG A 45 5.60 -26.86 7.29
C ARG A 45 6.26 -27.91 8.20
N PRO A 46 6.36 -29.21 7.82
CA PRO A 46 7.03 -30.18 8.67
C PRO A 46 8.50 -29.83 8.94
N ALA A 47 9.19 -29.22 7.97
CA ALA A 47 10.56 -28.76 8.16
C ALA A 47 10.62 -27.54 9.10
N ILE A 48 9.69 -26.60 8.98
CA ILE A 48 9.60 -25.45 9.88
C ILE A 48 9.29 -25.87 11.31
N GLU A 49 8.24 -26.67 11.49
CA GLU A 49 7.74 -27.12 12.80
C GLU A 49 8.76 -27.94 13.57
N HIS A 50 9.58 -28.75 12.87
CA HIS A 50 10.54 -29.62 13.53
C HIS A 50 11.88 -28.94 13.79
N PHE A 51 12.32 -28.03 12.92
CA PHE A 51 13.68 -27.50 12.97
C PHE A 51 13.80 -26.02 13.34
N PHE A 52 12.72 -25.22 13.22
CA PHE A 52 12.80 -23.75 13.29
C PHE A 52 11.92 -23.08 14.35
N THR A 53 10.83 -23.69 14.83
CA THR A 53 9.90 -23.12 15.83
C THR A 53 10.48 -23.03 17.25
N GLY A 54 11.52 -23.80 17.54
CA GLY A 54 12.18 -23.82 18.83
C GLY A 54 11.53 -24.80 19.81
N ASP A 55 12.33 -25.67 20.39
CA ASP A 55 11.94 -26.58 21.46
C ASP A 55 13.06 -26.70 22.51
N LYS A 56 12.95 -27.65 23.45
CA LYS A 56 13.96 -27.87 24.49
C LYS A 56 15.32 -28.33 23.93
N LYS A 57 15.38 -28.85 22.70
CA LYS A 57 16.59 -29.41 22.06
C LYS A 57 17.18 -28.48 21.00
N HIS A 58 16.35 -27.68 20.34
CA HIS A 58 16.75 -26.78 19.26
C HIS A 58 16.15 -25.39 19.53
N PRO A 59 16.95 -24.34 19.74
CA PRO A 59 16.40 -22.99 19.87
C PRO A 59 15.70 -22.55 18.57
N GLY A 60 14.73 -21.64 18.65
CA GLY A 60 14.06 -21.08 17.46
C GLY A 60 15.03 -20.31 16.54
N VAL A 61 14.61 -20.03 15.30
CA VAL A 61 15.37 -19.16 14.38
C VAL A 61 15.02 -17.68 14.58
N ASP A 62 15.88 -16.77 14.12
CA ASP A 62 15.64 -15.33 14.13
C ASP A 62 15.11 -14.80 12.78
N LEU A 63 15.33 -15.56 11.71
CA LEU A 63 15.00 -15.23 10.33
C LEU A 63 14.79 -16.52 9.54
N LEU A 64 13.73 -16.57 8.73
CA LEU A 64 13.48 -17.64 7.78
C LEU A 64 13.82 -17.19 6.36
N ILE A 65 14.64 -17.96 5.66
CA ILE A 65 14.96 -17.79 4.25
C ILE A 65 14.42 -19.00 3.47
N ASN A 66 13.52 -18.74 2.52
CA ASN A 66 13.03 -19.75 1.59
C ASN A 66 13.84 -19.72 0.30
N ALA A 67 14.75 -20.68 0.13
CA ALA A 67 15.58 -20.84 -1.06
C ALA A 67 15.05 -21.89 -2.05
N THR A 68 13.80 -22.34 -1.87
CA THR A 68 13.20 -23.36 -2.76
C THR A 68 12.80 -22.80 -4.12
N GLY A 69 12.54 -21.49 -4.22
CA GLY A 69 11.99 -20.85 -5.42
C GLY A 69 10.49 -21.04 -5.64
N PHE A 70 9.81 -21.71 -4.70
CA PHE A 70 8.37 -21.96 -4.72
C PHE A 70 7.67 -21.37 -3.49
N SER A 71 6.34 -21.39 -3.52
CA SER A 71 5.49 -21.16 -2.35
C SER A 71 5.92 -22.04 -1.17
N LEU A 72 5.76 -21.50 0.04
CA LEU A 72 6.06 -22.20 1.28
C LEU A 72 5.20 -23.46 1.45
N VAL A 73 3.95 -23.40 1.01
CA VAL A 73 3.00 -24.52 1.10
C VAL A 73 2.35 -24.77 -0.26
N GLY A 74 2.72 -25.89 -0.87
CA GLY A 74 2.21 -26.31 -2.18
C GLY A 74 3.14 -25.92 -3.32
N GLY A 75 2.78 -26.34 -4.54
CA GLY A 75 3.55 -26.07 -5.75
C GLY A 75 2.93 -25.01 -6.66
N PRO A 76 3.57 -24.70 -7.80
CA PRO A 76 3.08 -23.79 -8.84
C PRO A 76 1.68 -24.06 -9.41
N ALA A 77 1.05 -25.18 -9.11
CA ALA A 77 -0.30 -25.51 -9.59
C ALA A 77 -1.33 -25.54 -8.45
N GLU A 78 -0.88 -25.67 -7.19
CA GLU A 78 -1.71 -25.91 -6.02
C GLU A 78 -1.13 -25.19 -4.80
N SER A 79 -0.83 -23.90 -4.95
CA SER A 79 -0.33 -23.08 -3.83
C SER A 79 -1.42 -22.88 -2.79
N ARG A 80 -1.06 -22.99 -1.49
CA ARG A 80 -1.99 -22.87 -0.35
C ARG A 80 -1.55 -21.73 0.56
N PRO A 81 -1.66 -20.46 0.10
CA PRO A 81 -1.11 -19.30 0.81
C PRO A 81 -1.74 -19.09 2.18
N ALA A 82 -2.98 -19.50 2.42
CA ALA A 82 -3.60 -19.39 3.75
C ALA A 82 -2.88 -20.23 4.81
N GLU A 83 -2.49 -21.45 4.46
CA GLU A 83 -1.74 -22.34 5.36
C GLU A 83 -0.30 -21.84 5.56
N ALA A 84 0.32 -21.30 4.49
CA ALA A 84 1.62 -20.66 4.57
C ALA A 84 1.62 -19.47 5.54
N ARG A 85 0.64 -18.57 5.41
CA ARG A 85 0.48 -17.41 6.30
C ARG A 85 0.31 -17.80 7.76
N ALA A 86 -0.53 -18.80 8.04
CA ALA A 86 -0.72 -19.29 9.40
C ALA A 86 0.58 -19.82 10.01
N THR A 87 1.38 -20.54 9.20
CA THR A 87 2.68 -21.07 9.62
C THR A 87 3.69 -19.95 9.90
N LEU A 88 3.80 -18.97 8.99
CA LEU A 88 4.71 -17.83 9.14
C LEU A 88 4.32 -16.93 10.33
N GLN A 89 3.02 -16.72 10.53
CA GLN A 89 2.50 -16.00 11.69
C GLN A 89 2.80 -16.72 13.01
N HIS A 90 2.72 -18.06 13.03
CA HIS A 90 3.07 -18.83 14.21
C HIS A 90 4.57 -18.80 14.52
N LEU A 91 5.41 -18.81 13.48
CA LEU A 91 6.87 -18.71 13.63
C LEU A 91 7.31 -17.30 14.09
N ASP A 92 6.62 -16.26 13.62
CA ASP A 92 6.81 -14.85 13.97
C ASP A 92 8.26 -14.33 13.90
N VAL A 93 8.87 -14.57 12.74
CA VAL A 93 10.21 -14.09 12.38
C VAL A 93 10.17 -13.44 11.00
N GLY A 94 11.18 -12.63 10.69
CA GLY A 94 11.35 -12.12 9.32
C GLY A 94 11.36 -13.25 8.28
N TYR A 95 10.80 -12.98 7.11
CA TYR A 95 10.71 -13.94 6.00
C TYR A 95 11.33 -13.35 4.73
N ILE A 96 12.29 -14.05 4.14
CA ILE A 96 12.90 -13.70 2.84
C ILE A 96 12.64 -14.85 1.86
N GLY A 97 12.07 -14.51 0.70
CA GLY A 97 11.94 -15.44 -0.43
C GLY A 97 13.06 -15.21 -1.45
N LEU A 98 13.85 -16.24 -1.74
CA LEU A 98 14.88 -16.19 -2.78
C LEU A 98 14.37 -16.77 -4.09
N VAL A 99 14.90 -16.25 -5.19
CA VAL A 99 14.56 -16.64 -6.56
C VAL A 99 15.74 -17.39 -7.19
N PRO A 100 15.74 -18.73 -7.21
CA PRO A 100 16.61 -19.49 -8.10
C PRO A 100 16.09 -19.34 -9.54
N LEU A 101 16.95 -18.98 -10.49
CA LEU A 101 16.55 -18.88 -11.90
C LEU A 101 16.32 -20.29 -12.46
N THR A 102 15.09 -20.78 -12.42
CA THR A 102 14.76 -22.14 -12.88
C THR A 102 14.31 -22.19 -14.34
N LEU A 103 13.82 -21.07 -14.87
CA LEU A 103 13.25 -20.97 -16.22
C LEU A 103 14.07 -20.09 -17.17
N GLN A 104 15.24 -19.62 -16.74
CA GLN A 104 16.16 -18.82 -17.55
C GLN A 104 17.61 -19.02 -17.11
N ARG A 105 18.57 -18.76 -17.99
CA ARG A 105 20.00 -18.83 -17.64
C ARG A 105 20.46 -17.54 -16.95
N VAL A 106 21.51 -17.65 -16.15
CA VAL A 106 22.18 -16.50 -15.52
C VAL A 106 22.65 -15.48 -16.57
N ASP A 107 23.18 -15.96 -17.70
CA ASP A 107 23.71 -15.11 -18.77
C ASP A 107 22.61 -14.27 -19.43
N ASP A 108 21.42 -14.84 -19.60
CA ASP A 108 20.24 -14.15 -20.14
C ASP A 108 19.70 -13.14 -19.12
N TRP A 109 19.58 -13.54 -17.86
CA TRP A 109 19.16 -12.65 -16.76
C TRP A 109 20.08 -11.44 -16.64
N ARG A 110 21.41 -11.62 -16.75
CA ARG A 110 22.38 -10.51 -16.66
C ARG A 110 22.16 -9.48 -17.77
N ARG A 111 21.98 -9.94 -19.01
CA ARG A 111 21.82 -9.07 -20.20
C ARG A 111 20.45 -8.40 -20.30
N ASP A 112 19.41 -9.03 -19.79
CA ASP A 112 18.05 -8.52 -19.89
C ASP A 112 17.78 -7.37 -18.90
N ALA A 113 17.30 -6.23 -19.42
CA ALA A 113 16.88 -5.08 -18.62
C ALA A 113 15.53 -5.30 -17.91
N THR A 114 14.74 -6.30 -18.32
CA THR A 114 13.49 -6.67 -17.63
C THR A 114 13.80 -7.46 -16.36
N GLY A 115 14.74 -8.40 -16.44
CA GLY A 115 15.21 -9.22 -15.33
C GLY A 115 14.61 -10.63 -15.38
N LEU A 116 13.59 -10.90 -14.57
CA LEU A 116 12.92 -12.21 -14.59
C LEU A 116 11.93 -12.31 -15.76
N VAL A 117 11.92 -13.47 -16.44
CA VAL A 117 10.91 -13.77 -17.46
C VAL A 117 9.50 -13.83 -16.83
N PRO A 118 8.41 -13.56 -17.59
CA PRO A 118 7.06 -13.44 -17.02
C PRO A 118 6.61 -14.66 -16.21
N VAL A 119 6.88 -15.88 -16.71
CA VAL A 119 6.51 -17.12 -16.01
C VAL A 119 7.26 -17.25 -14.68
N GLN A 120 8.56 -16.96 -14.65
CA GLN A 120 9.36 -16.97 -13.42
C GLN A 120 8.85 -15.92 -12.42
N SER A 121 8.47 -14.74 -12.91
CA SER A 121 7.91 -13.66 -12.07
C SER A 121 6.58 -14.06 -11.42
N ALA A 122 5.69 -14.72 -12.17
CA ALA A 122 4.44 -15.21 -11.62
C ALA A 122 4.68 -16.23 -10.49
N LEU A 123 5.59 -17.19 -10.72
CA LEU A 123 5.81 -18.32 -9.81
C LEU A 123 6.64 -17.96 -8.57
N SER A 124 7.73 -17.21 -8.74
CA SER A 124 8.71 -16.95 -7.68
C SER A 124 8.60 -15.56 -7.07
N VAL A 125 7.67 -14.71 -7.55
CA VAL A 125 7.45 -13.36 -6.99
C VAL A 125 6.00 -13.16 -6.59
N ALA A 126 5.06 -13.25 -7.54
CA ALA A 126 3.66 -12.93 -7.26
C ALA A 126 3.03 -13.88 -6.23
N ILE A 127 3.27 -15.19 -6.32
CA ILE A 127 2.73 -16.16 -5.35
C ILE A 127 3.36 -15.98 -3.96
N PRO A 128 4.70 -15.92 -3.79
CA PRO A 128 5.30 -15.65 -2.49
C PRO A 128 4.88 -14.31 -1.86
N GLU A 129 4.56 -13.28 -2.66
CA GLU A 129 4.02 -12.02 -2.14
C GLU A 129 2.69 -12.24 -1.38
N ILE A 130 1.84 -13.18 -1.82
CA ILE A 130 0.57 -13.54 -1.16
C ILE A 130 0.81 -14.24 0.19
N GLU A 131 1.94 -14.91 0.34
CA GLU A 131 2.39 -15.54 1.58
C GLU A 131 3.03 -14.54 2.55
N GLY A 132 3.43 -13.36 2.07
CA GLY A 132 4.08 -12.31 2.87
C GLY A 132 5.56 -12.12 2.58
N ALA A 133 6.11 -12.75 1.54
CA ALA A 133 7.44 -12.42 1.08
C ALA A 133 7.52 -10.95 0.65
N ALA A 134 8.62 -10.32 1.02
CA ALA A 134 9.09 -9.09 0.41
C ALA A 134 10.41 -9.40 -0.30
N GLU A 135 10.80 -8.58 -1.27
CA GLU A 135 12.15 -8.62 -1.86
C GLU A 135 12.46 -9.92 -2.66
N PRO A 136 12.10 -10.01 -3.95
CA PRO A 136 12.48 -11.15 -4.79
C PRO A 136 13.98 -11.11 -5.15
N LEU A 137 14.81 -11.75 -4.33
CA LEU A 137 16.27 -11.72 -4.46
C LEU A 137 16.79 -12.92 -5.27
N VAL A 138 17.43 -12.65 -6.41
CA VAL A 138 18.06 -13.69 -7.23
C VAL A 138 19.40 -14.07 -6.63
N PHE A 139 19.73 -15.37 -6.59
CA PHE A 139 20.98 -15.83 -5.94
C PHE A 139 21.71 -16.96 -6.67
N CYS A 140 21.03 -17.66 -7.58
CA CYS A 140 21.62 -18.72 -8.39
C CYS A 140 20.83 -18.95 -9.68
N GLY A 141 21.42 -19.71 -10.60
CA GLY A 141 20.75 -20.18 -11.81
C GLY A 141 21.64 -21.09 -12.65
N PRO A 142 21.10 -21.77 -13.68
CA PRO A 142 21.90 -22.49 -14.64
C PRO A 142 22.71 -21.49 -15.48
N SER A 143 23.93 -21.87 -15.85
CA SER A 143 24.76 -21.14 -16.83
C SER A 143 25.12 -22.06 -17.99
N GLY A 144 25.51 -21.47 -19.13
CA GLY A 144 26.01 -22.26 -20.26
C GLY A 144 27.36 -22.94 -20.00
N SER A 145 28.10 -22.51 -18.96
CA SER A 145 29.48 -22.93 -18.70
C SER A 145 29.64 -24.00 -17.61
N THR A 146 28.59 -24.31 -16.84
CA THR A 146 28.66 -25.21 -15.69
C THR A 146 27.46 -26.15 -15.64
N ASP A 147 27.70 -27.43 -15.39
CA ASP A 147 26.64 -28.35 -15.00
C ASP A 147 26.17 -28.03 -13.57
N GLY A 148 24.92 -27.61 -13.44
CA GLY A 148 24.28 -27.30 -12.15
C GLY A 148 23.93 -25.83 -11.95
N MET A 149 23.66 -25.46 -10.69
CA MET A 149 23.25 -24.10 -10.30
C MET A 149 24.47 -23.26 -9.92
N LEU A 150 24.82 -22.31 -10.79
CA LEU A 150 25.90 -21.34 -10.58
C LEU A 150 25.51 -20.38 -9.44
N PRO A 151 26.33 -20.25 -8.37
CA PRO A 151 26.16 -19.20 -7.37
C PRO A 151 26.42 -17.81 -7.95
N LEU A 152 25.66 -16.81 -7.49
CA LEU A 152 25.85 -15.41 -7.82
C LEU A 152 26.49 -14.67 -6.64
N ASP A 153 27.82 -14.62 -6.58
CA ASP A 153 28.55 -14.20 -5.37
C ASP A 153 28.20 -12.77 -4.90
N ALA A 154 28.04 -11.82 -5.82
CA ALA A 154 27.69 -10.44 -5.48
C ALA A 154 26.29 -10.35 -4.86
N GLU A 155 25.31 -11.02 -5.47
CA GLU A 155 23.94 -11.11 -4.98
C GLU A 155 23.87 -11.87 -3.64
N ILE A 156 24.59 -12.99 -3.52
CA ILE A 156 24.67 -13.78 -2.27
C ILE A 156 25.25 -12.95 -1.13
N SER A 157 26.30 -12.17 -1.38
CA SER A 157 26.88 -11.27 -0.38
C SER A 157 25.84 -10.26 0.11
N GLN A 158 25.07 -9.65 -0.80
CA GLN A 158 24.02 -8.70 -0.43
C GLN A 158 22.87 -9.35 0.35
N ILE A 159 22.46 -10.57 -0.04
CA ILE A 159 21.46 -11.35 0.70
C ILE A 159 21.96 -11.61 2.13
N ALA A 160 23.23 -11.98 2.28
CA ALA A 160 23.81 -12.24 3.59
C ALA A 160 23.90 -10.97 4.45
N ASP A 161 24.24 -9.81 3.85
CA ASP A 161 24.20 -8.51 4.54
C ASP A 161 22.79 -8.15 5.01
N ARG A 162 21.77 -8.35 4.16
CA ARG A 162 20.36 -8.13 4.50
C ARG A 162 19.88 -9.03 5.63
N ALA A 163 20.24 -10.31 5.56
CA ALA A 163 19.93 -11.28 6.62
C ALA A 163 20.56 -10.85 7.95
N ALA A 164 21.83 -10.44 7.94
CA ALA A 164 22.52 -9.96 9.13
C ALA A 164 21.82 -8.72 9.73
N ARG A 165 21.44 -7.73 8.91
CA ARG A 165 20.74 -6.53 9.40
C ARG A 165 19.35 -6.85 9.99
N ARG A 166 18.60 -7.79 9.40
CA ARG A 166 17.31 -8.24 9.96
C ARG A 166 17.46 -8.95 11.30
N VAL A 167 18.48 -9.80 11.43
CA VAL A 167 18.80 -10.46 12.70
C VAL A 167 19.24 -9.44 13.75
N ILE A 168 20.09 -8.47 13.39
CA ILE A 168 20.49 -7.38 14.29
C ILE A 168 19.25 -6.59 14.74
N LEU A 169 18.37 -6.20 13.82
CA LEU A 169 17.15 -5.44 14.13
C LEU A 169 16.27 -6.17 15.16
N ARG A 170 16.13 -7.50 15.06
CA ARG A 170 15.36 -8.32 16.01
C ARG A 170 15.97 -8.30 17.42
N HIS A 171 17.29 -8.33 17.53
CA HIS A 171 18.00 -8.41 18.82
C HIS A 171 18.30 -7.06 19.45
N THR A 172 18.36 -5.97 18.68
CA THR A 172 18.57 -4.62 19.21
C THR A 172 17.36 -4.21 20.06
N SER A 173 17.62 -3.66 21.25
CA SER A 173 16.55 -3.12 22.10
C SER A 173 15.94 -1.86 21.49
N ASN A 174 14.63 -1.63 21.69
CA ASN A 174 13.95 -0.45 21.12
C ASN A 174 14.63 0.89 21.48
N ALA A 175 15.13 1.03 22.70
CA ALA A 175 15.83 2.24 23.13
C ALA A 175 17.11 2.53 22.33
N GLN A 176 17.78 1.50 21.82
CA GLN A 176 19.02 1.61 21.04
C GLN A 176 18.81 1.68 19.53
N LYS A 177 17.63 1.28 19.03
CA LYS A 177 17.34 1.29 17.60
C LYS A 177 17.38 2.69 17.02
N LYS A 178 18.15 2.85 15.93
CA LYS A 178 18.15 4.06 15.11
C LYS A 178 17.21 3.91 13.93
N LEU A 179 16.23 4.80 13.80
CA LEU A 179 15.26 4.75 12.70
C LEU A 179 15.43 5.94 11.78
N ALA A 180 15.42 5.69 10.47
CA ALA A 180 15.31 6.74 9.45
C ALA A 180 13.89 6.77 8.88
N LEU A 181 13.11 7.80 9.19
CA LEU A 181 11.79 8.05 8.59
C LEU A 181 11.98 8.97 7.38
N VAL A 182 11.72 8.48 6.17
CA VAL A 182 11.99 9.20 4.92
C VAL A 182 10.68 9.69 4.33
N ILE A 183 10.57 11.01 4.19
CA ILE A 183 9.46 11.69 3.49
C ILE A 183 9.90 12.22 2.14
N PHE A 184 8.93 12.41 1.25
CA PHE A 184 9.18 12.87 -0.12
C PHE A 184 8.90 14.35 -0.29
N ASN A 185 9.63 14.98 -1.22
CA ASN A 185 9.39 16.34 -1.68
C ASN A 185 9.02 16.29 -3.17
N TYR A 186 7.76 15.97 -3.47
CA TYR A 186 7.32 15.81 -4.86
C TYR A 186 5.89 16.37 -5.11
N PRO A 187 5.70 17.17 -6.17
CA PRO A 187 6.73 17.81 -7.00
C PRO A 187 7.56 18.83 -6.18
N PRO A 188 8.89 18.88 -6.35
CA PRO A 188 9.77 19.77 -5.57
C PRO A 188 9.55 21.26 -5.92
N ASN A 189 10.04 22.16 -5.06
CA ASN A 189 9.91 23.63 -5.18
C ASN A 189 8.47 24.20 -5.12
N LEU A 190 7.47 23.39 -4.77
CA LEU A 190 6.07 23.82 -4.66
C LEU A 190 5.52 23.74 -3.22
N GLY A 191 6.40 23.66 -2.21
CA GLY A 191 5.98 23.51 -0.81
C GLY A 191 5.40 22.13 -0.47
N ASN A 192 5.65 21.12 -1.30
CA ASN A 192 5.08 19.76 -1.20
C ASN A 192 5.92 18.78 -0.38
N VAL A 193 6.77 19.29 0.53
CA VAL A 193 7.52 18.42 1.45
C VAL A 193 6.51 17.68 2.32
N GLY A 194 6.55 16.35 2.29
CA GLY A 194 5.60 15.51 3.01
C GLY A 194 4.25 15.36 2.33
N THR A 195 4.19 15.37 0.99
CA THR A 195 2.96 14.99 0.26
C THR A 195 2.94 13.49 -0.02
N ALA A 196 1.83 12.84 0.31
CA ALA A 196 1.56 11.43 0.01
C ALA A 196 0.09 11.25 -0.37
N ALA A 197 -0.22 10.23 -1.19
CA ALA A 197 -1.58 10.00 -1.65
C ALA A 197 -2.53 9.81 -0.46
N TYR A 198 -3.43 10.78 -0.31
CA TYR A 198 -4.46 10.84 0.72
C TYR A 198 -3.99 10.69 2.17
N LEU A 199 -2.75 11.05 2.49
CA LEU A 199 -2.17 10.91 3.82
C LEU A 199 -1.72 12.27 4.35
N ASP A 200 -2.12 12.62 5.57
CA ASP A 200 -1.55 13.74 6.31
C ASP A 200 -0.22 13.26 6.91
N VAL A 201 0.87 13.52 6.20
CA VAL A 201 2.19 12.98 6.54
C VAL A 201 2.70 13.54 7.87
N PHE A 202 2.59 14.83 8.13
CA PHE A 202 3.13 15.41 9.36
C PHE A 202 2.31 15.02 10.59
N GLN A 203 0.98 14.99 10.48
CA GLN A 203 0.17 14.46 11.57
C GLN A 203 0.45 12.97 11.79
N SER A 204 0.55 12.17 10.73
CA SER A 204 0.86 10.74 10.82
C SER A 204 2.25 10.45 11.40
N LEU A 205 3.26 11.24 11.03
CA LEU A 205 4.58 11.19 11.65
C LEU A 205 4.49 11.52 13.14
N TYR A 206 3.76 12.57 13.51
CA TYR A 206 3.57 12.94 14.90
C TYR A 206 2.89 11.82 15.72
N GLU A 207 1.85 11.18 15.19
CA GLU A 207 1.24 9.99 15.83
C GLU A 207 2.24 8.82 15.94
N LEU A 208 3.05 8.56 14.90
CA LEU A 208 4.06 7.52 14.96
C LEU A 208 5.15 7.83 16.00
N LEU A 209 5.63 9.06 16.10
CA LEU A 209 6.65 9.45 17.08
C LEU A 209 6.15 9.23 18.52
N GLN A 210 4.89 9.55 18.79
CA GLN A 210 4.26 9.25 20.08
C GLN A 210 4.20 7.74 20.34
N ALA A 211 3.79 6.96 19.35
CA ALA A 211 3.73 5.50 19.46
C ALA A 211 5.12 4.86 19.65
N LEU A 212 6.14 5.35 18.94
CA LEU A 212 7.55 4.93 19.10
C LEU A 212 8.04 5.23 20.52
N LYS A 213 7.75 6.43 21.05
CA LYS A 213 8.10 6.78 22.43
C LYS A 213 7.41 5.86 23.44
N ALA A 214 6.12 5.59 23.25
CA ALA A 214 5.37 4.66 24.09
C ALA A 214 5.91 3.23 24.01
N ASP A 215 6.45 2.83 22.86
CA ASP A 215 7.09 1.53 22.64
C ASP A 215 8.55 1.44 23.13
N GLY A 216 9.05 2.49 23.79
CA GLY A 216 10.38 2.51 24.40
C GLY A 216 11.52 2.90 23.47
N TYR A 217 11.24 3.49 22.31
CA TYR A 217 12.28 4.10 21.47
C TYR A 217 12.75 5.42 22.06
N THR A 218 14.05 5.71 21.89
CA THR A 218 14.63 7.01 22.27
C THR A 218 14.26 8.05 21.22
N VAL A 219 13.21 8.83 21.47
CA VAL A 219 12.72 9.86 20.54
C VAL A 219 12.24 11.11 21.26
N GLU A 220 12.59 12.27 20.70
CA GLU A 220 12.14 13.58 21.16
C GLU A 220 10.88 13.97 20.37
N VAL A 221 9.70 13.79 20.97
CA VAL A 221 8.43 14.14 20.33
C VAL A 221 8.20 15.64 20.48
N PRO A 222 8.01 16.40 19.38
CA PRO A 222 7.63 17.82 19.44
C PRO A 222 6.29 18.04 20.15
N THR A 223 5.90 19.29 20.41
CA THR A 223 4.61 19.60 21.07
C THR A 223 3.41 19.43 20.15
N SER A 224 3.61 19.47 18.83
CA SER A 224 2.55 19.30 17.83
C SER A 224 3.09 18.89 16.46
N ALA A 225 2.20 18.43 15.58
CA ALA A 225 2.53 18.13 14.18
C ALA A 225 2.97 19.37 13.39
N ASP A 226 2.44 20.56 13.70
CA ASP A 226 2.87 21.80 13.04
C ASP A 226 4.27 22.24 13.51
N GLU A 227 4.61 22.05 14.79
CA GLU A 227 5.99 22.25 15.25
C GLU A 227 6.95 21.30 14.52
N LEU A 228 6.58 20.01 14.41
CA LEU A 228 7.35 19.04 13.65
C LEU A 228 7.56 19.48 12.20
N ARG A 229 6.51 19.97 11.52
CA ARG A 229 6.58 20.53 10.17
C ARG A 229 7.58 21.69 10.10
N ARG A 230 7.47 22.67 11.01
CA ARG A 230 8.38 23.84 11.04
C ARG A 230 9.83 23.44 11.28
N MET A 231 10.09 22.47 12.16
CA MET A 231 11.45 21.97 12.42
C MET A 231 12.11 21.32 11.20
N ILE A 232 11.32 20.65 10.35
CA ILE A 232 11.81 19.96 9.16
C ILE A 232 11.86 20.89 7.95
N VAL A 233 10.80 21.65 7.67
CA VAL A 233 10.67 22.45 6.45
C VAL A 233 11.37 23.79 6.60
N GLU A 234 11.18 24.49 7.71
CA GLU A 234 11.67 25.87 7.87
C GLU A 234 13.07 25.89 8.48
N GLY A 235 13.24 25.34 9.69
CA GLY A 235 14.53 25.17 10.39
C GLY A 235 15.62 26.18 10.03
N ASN A 236 16.74 25.69 9.50
CA ASN A 236 17.84 26.49 8.93
C ASN A 236 17.83 26.57 7.39
N ALA A 237 16.68 26.30 6.75
CA ALA A 237 16.55 26.17 5.29
C ALA A 237 16.91 27.47 4.57
N LEU A 238 16.37 28.62 5.03
CA LEU A 238 16.65 29.93 4.47
C LEU A 238 18.16 30.29 4.55
N ALA A 239 18.80 29.99 5.67
CA ALA A 239 20.22 30.25 5.87
C ALA A 239 21.12 29.36 5.01
N SER A 240 20.63 28.17 4.63
CA SER A 240 21.36 27.18 3.85
C SER A 240 21.04 27.23 2.35
N GLY A 241 20.05 28.03 1.94
CA GLY A 241 19.57 28.09 0.57
C GLY A 241 18.94 26.77 0.09
N THR A 242 18.26 26.05 0.98
CA THR A 242 17.65 24.73 0.71
C THR A 242 16.13 24.76 0.93
N ASP A 243 15.43 23.76 0.39
CA ASP A 243 13.97 23.59 0.58
C ASP A 243 13.57 23.15 1.99
N SER A 244 14.51 22.66 2.79
CA SER A 244 14.29 22.04 4.10
C SER A 244 15.53 22.19 5.00
N ASN A 245 15.35 21.98 6.30
CA ASN A 245 16.40 22.02 7.31
C ASN A 245 17.55 21.06 6.95
N VAL A 246 18.78 21.56 6.95
CA VAL A 246 20.00 20.74 6.87
C VAL A 246 20.29 20.16 8.25
N ALA A 247 20.11 18.86 8.41
CA ALA A 247 20.38 18.12 9.65
C ALA A 247 21.84 17.68 9.78
N ALA A 248 22.47 17.34 8.65
CA ALA A 248 23.85 16.87 8.64
C ALA A 248 24.55 17.26 7.33
N ARG A 249 25.88 17.17 7.35
CA ARG A 249 26.76 17.39 6.20
C ARG A 249 27.61 16.14 6.01
N LEU A 250 27.68 15.62 4.78
CA LEU A 250 28.56 14.50 4.41
C LEU A 250 29.72 15.03 3.56
N PRO A 251 30.98 15.00 4.03
CA PRO A 251 32.12 15.41 3.24
C PRO A 251 32.25 14.60 1.95
N VAL A 252 32.58 15.27 0.84
CA VAL A 252 32.67 14.61 -0.49
C VAL A 252 33.69 13.47 -0.50
N ASN A 253 34.83 13.64 0.18
CA ASN A 253 35.85 12.58 0.26
C ASN A 253 35.35 11.35 1.01
N GLU A 254 34.52 11.54 2.03
CA GLU A 254 33.91 10.45 2.78
C GLU A 254 32.83 9.75 1.95
N TYR A 255 31.99 10.51 1.24
CA TYR A 255 31.03 9.96 0.26
C TYR A 255 31.72 9.06 -0.77
N ARG A 256 32.80 9.52 -1.40
CA ARG A 256 33.54 8.72 -2.41
C ARG A 256 34.08 7.41 -1.84
N LYS A 257 34.56 7.44 -0.59
CA LYS A 257 35.07 6.25 0.10
C LYS A 257 33.95 5.26 0.43
N LEU A 258 32.81 5.74 0.91
CA LEU A 258 31.69 4.92 1.37
C LEU A 258 30.79 4.43 0.24
N PHE A 259 30.79 5.13 -0.90
CA PHE A 259 30.01 4.79 -2.08
C PHE A 259 30.86 4.81 -3.35
N PRO A 260 31.73 3.80 -3.56
CA PRO A 260 32.59 3.71 -4.77
C PRO A 260 31.81 3.69 -6.08
N ALA A 261 30.53 3.34 -6.00
CA ALA A 261 29.54 3.39 -7.06
C ALA A 261 29.28 4.80 -7.63
N GLU A 262 29.76 5.86 -6.98
CA GLU A 262 29.64 7.24 -7.45
C GLU A 262 30.31 7.47 -8.82
N ALA A 263 31.32 6.69 -9.16
CA ALA A 263 31.97 6.75 -10.48
C ALA A 263 30.98 6.51 -11.63
N ASP A 264 29.92 5.72 -11.42
CA ASP A 264 28.89 5.47 -12.43
C ASP A 264 27.84 6.59 -12.52
N ILE A 265 27.88 7.55 -11.58
CA ILE A 265 27.04 8.76 -11.59
C ILE A 265 27.72 9.87 -12.41
N GLU A 266 29.05 9.92 -12.41
CA GLU A 266 29.84 11.00 -13.03
C GLU A 266 29.48 11.28 -14.51
N PRO A 267 29.21 10.29 -15.38
CA PRO A 267 28.84 10.54 -16.77
C PRO A 267 27.54 11.33 -16.96
N PHE A 268 26.64 11.31 -15.96
CA PHE A 268 25.32 11.93 -16.02
C PHE A 268 25.25 13.26 -15.27
N TRP A 269 26.00 13.37 -14.16
CA TRP A 269 25.88 14.49 -13.22
C TRP A 269 27.19 15.22 -12.93
N GLY A 270 28.25 14.92 -13.68
CA GLY A 270 29.59 15.45 -13.44
C GLY A 270 30.23 14.85 -12.20
N ARG A 271 31.43 15.31 -11.83
CA ARG A 271 32.15 14.77 -10.66
C ARG A 271 31.46 15.20 -9.37
N ALA A 272 31.46 14.33 -8.35
CA ALA A 272 30.98 14.69 -7.02
C ALA A 272 31.66 15.99 -6.50
N PRO A 273 30.90 16.96 -5.92
CA PRO A 273 29.51 16.82 -5.47
C PRO A 273 28.40 17.09 -6.51
N GLY A 274 28.74 17.44 -7.75
CA GLY A 274 27.75 17.96 -8.70
C GLY A 274 27.13 19.29 -8.25
N GLU A 275 25.93 19.61 -8.73
CA GLU A 275 25.30 20.92 -8.52
C GLU A 275 24.22 20.95 -7.44
N LEU A 276 23.70 19.79 -7.03
CA LEU A 276 22.54 19.71 -6.13
C LEU A 276 22.97 19.54 -4.66
N LEU A 277 22.27 20.24 -3.76
CA LEU A 277 22.32 20.10 -2.29
C LEU A 277 23.74 19.97 -1.72
N ASN A 278 24.63 20.90 -2.06
CA ASN A 278 26.01 20.90 -1.54
C ASN A 278 26.58 22.32 -1.41
N ASP A 279 27.69 22.44 -0.67
CA ASP A 279 28.48 23.68 -0.51
C ASP A 279 29.85 23.61 -1.24
N GLY A 280 30.00 22.68 -2.18
CA GLY A 280 31.26 22.36 -2.85
C GLY A 280 32.16 21.40 -2.07
N GLY A 281 32.11 21.39 -0.73
CA GLY A 281 32.91 20.49 0.11
C GLY A 281 32.11 19.34 0.74
N ASN A 282 30.82 19.54 0.95
CA ASN A 282 29.92 18.63 1.64
C ASN A 282 28.56 18.55 0.96
N PHE A 283 27.95 17.38 1.00
CA PHE A 283 26.53 17.21 0.70
C PHE A 283 25.68 17.59 1.90
N TYR A 284 24.57 18.29 1.66
CA TYR A 284 23.55 18.58 2.65
C TYR A 284 22.57 17.40 2.79
N ILE A 285 22.39 16.94 4.02
CA ILE A 285 21.40 15.93 4.37
C ILE A 285 20.20 16.65 4.97
N LEU A 286 19.11 16.71 4.21
CA LEU A 286 17.89 17.41 4.59
C LEU A 286 17.06 16.57 5.56
N GLY A 287 16.54 17.18 6.63
CA GLY A 287 15.74 16.52 7.63
C GLY A 287 15.91 17.09 9.04
N ARG A 288 15.55 16.30 10.05
CA ARG A 288 15.75 16.61 11.48
C ARG A 288 15.99 15.34 12.27
N GLN A 289 16.97 15.35 13.17
CA GLN A 289 17.17 14.28 14.14
C GLN A 289 16.46 14.61 15.46
N LEU A 290 15.78 13.61 16.03
CA LEU A 290 14.99 13.63 17.26
C LEU A 290 15.36 12.39 18.10
N GLY A 291 16.43 12.49 18.90
CA GLY A 291 17.02 11.33 19.58
C GLY A 291 17.61 10.31 18.59
N ASN A 292 17.15 9.06 18.68
CA ASN A 292 17.52 7.97 17.77
C ASN A 292 16.57 7.84 16.56
N VAL A 293 15.74 8.85 16.30
CA VAL A 293 14.90 8.91 15.09
C VAL A 293 15.35 10.07 14.22
N PHE A 294 15.69 9.80 12.97
CA PHE A 294 15.98 10.80 11.96
C PHE A 294 14.82 10.88 10.96
N ILE A 295 14.25 12.07 10.77
CA ILE A 295 13.24 12.32 9.76
C ILE A 295 13.92 13.03 8.59
N GLY A 296 14.16 12.31 7.51
CA GLY A 296 14.88 12.80 6.33
C GLY A 296 13.94 13.18 5.21
N VAL A 297 14.27 14.28 4.51
CA VAL A 297 13.63 14.63 3.24
C VAL A 297 14.45 14.02 2.12
N GLN A 298 13.85 13.06 1.39
CA GLN A 298 14.49 12.43 0.25
C GLN A 298 14.84 13.51 -0.79
N PRO A 299 16.11 13.61 -1.24
CA PRO A 299 16.49 14.53 -2.31
C PRO A 299 15.67 14.31 -3.58
N SER A 300 15.49 15.37 -4.36
CA SER A 300 14.83 15.23 -5.66
C SER A 300 15.68 14.36 -6.58
N PHE A 301 15.00 13.75 -7.56
CA PHE A 301 15.65 12.93 -8.56
C PHE A 301 16.44 13.78 -9.58
N GLY A 302 16.00 15.00 -9.86
CA GLY A 302 16.62 15.93 -10.81
C GLY A 302 16.06 15.89 -12.25
N TYR A 303 15.11 15.00 -12.57
CA TYR A 303 14.39 14.98 -13.87
C TYR A 303 12.86 15.05 -13.67
N GLU A 304 12.42 16.16 -13.10
CA GLU A 304 11.14 16.30 -12.39
C GLU A 304 9.88 16.33 -13.27
N ARG A 305 10.01 16.25 -14.60
CA ARG A 305 8.87 16.36 -15.54
C ARG A 305 8.33 15.03 -16.07
N ASP A 306 9.01 13.89 -15.88
CA ASP A 306 8.53 12.59 -16.38
C ASP A 306 9.03 11.39 -15.52
N PRO A 307 8.24 10.93 -14.54
CA PRO A 307 8.55 9.73 -13.75
C PRO A 307 8.53 8.41 -14.55
N MET A 308 7.86 8.35 -15.71
CA MET A 308 7.81 7.14 -16.53
C MET A 308 9.06 6.98 -17.39
N ARG A 309 9.64 8.11 -17.83
CA ARG A 309 10.99 8.13 -18.40
C ARG A 309 11.98 7.47 -17.45
N LEU A 310 11.77 7.48 -16.13
CA LEU A 310 12.68 6.84 -15.18
C LEU A 310 12.64 5.33 -15.16
N LEU A 311 11.44 4.76 -15.23
CA LEU A 311 11.27 3.30 -15.31
C LEU A 311 11.81 2.74 -16.63
N MET A 312 11.88 3.58 -17.67
CA MET A 312 12.20 3.16 -19.04
C MET A 312 13.57 3.64 -19.55
N ALA A 313 14.16 4.67 -18.94
CA ALA A 313 15.46 5.20 -19.34
C ALA A 313 16.56 4.20 -18.98
N LYS A 314 17.30 3.79 -20.01
CA LYS A 314 18.45 2.88 -19.89
C LYS A 314 19.74 3.64 -19.61
N ASP A 315 19.69 4.96 -19.71
CA ASP A 315 20.78 5.94 -19.66
C ASP A 315 20.53 6.98 -18.56
N ALA A 316 20.25 6.51 -17.35
CA ALA A 316 20.07 7.39 -16.19
C ALA A 316 20.80 6.85 -14.96
N ALA A 317 21.17 7.77 -14.08
CA ALA A 317 21.71 7.51 -12.76
C ALA A 317 21.07 8.46 -11.74
N PRO A 318 20.98 8.09 -10.45
CA PRO A 318 20.67 9.05 -9.40
C PRO A 318 21.71 10.17 -9.38
N ASN A 319 21.32 11.39 -9.02
CA ASN A 319 22.30 12.45 -8.74
C ASN A 319 23.11 12.14 -7.47
N HIS A 320 24.25 12.81 -7.32
CA HIS A 320 25.15 12.59 -6.19
C HIS A 320 24.49 12.89 -4.82
N ALA A 321 23.63 13.91 -4.71
CA ALA A 321 22.96 14.22 -3.45
C ALA A 321 22.01 13.10 -3.01
N PHE A 322 21.28 12.49 -3.95
CA PHE A 322 20.42 11.32 -3.70
C PHE A 322 21.24 10.12 -3.19
N ALA A 323 22.37 9.83 -3.83
CA ALA A 323 23.27 8.77 -3.39
C ALA A 323 23.92 9.09 -2.05
N ALA A 324 24.32 10.34 -1.81
CA ALA A 324 24.90 10.81 -0.56
C ALA A 324 23.93 10.66 0.61
N PHE A 325 22.63 10.93 0.40
CA PHE A 325 21.58 10.73 1.40
C PHE A 325 21.53 9.30 1.91
N TYR A 326 21.39 8.31 1.03
CA TYR A 326 21.36 6.90 1.44
C TYR A 326 22.71 6.40 1.96
N THR A 327 23.82 6.93 1.44
CA THR A 327 25.16 6.64 1.97
C THR A 327 25.30 7.10 3.41
N TRP A 328 24.84 8.32 3.71
CA TRP A 328 24.82 8.87 5.06
C TRP A 328 23.94 8.04 6.00
N LEU A 329 22.70 7.70 5.58
CA LEU A 329 21.80 6.86 6.38
C LEU A 329 22.45 5.53 6.79
N ARG A 330 23.18 4.90 5.86
CA ARG A 330 23.76 3.56 6.04
C ARG A 330 25.02 3.56 6.89
N TYR A 331 25.94 4.47 6.60
CA TYR A 331 27.32 4.35 7.08
C TYR A 331 27.68 5.38 8.14
N VAL A 332 27.04 6.56 8.11
CA VAL A 332 27.32 7.65 9.06
C VAL A 332 26.28 7.67 10.18
N TYR A 333 24.99 7.78 9.83
CA TYR A 333 23.91 7.70 10.81
C TYR A 333 23.76 6.28 11.38
N GLN A 334 23.98 5.28 10.52
CA GLN A 334 23.88 3.85 10.83
C GLN A 334 22.47 3.45 11.27
N ALA A 335 21.46 3.79 10.45
CA ALA A 335 20.07 3.39 10.67
C ALA A 335 19.93 1.86 10.77
N ASP A 336 19.19 1.39 11.76
CA ASP A 336 18.80 -0.02 11.92
C ASP A 336 17.65 -0.43 11.01
N ALA A 337 16.77 0.51 10.71
CA ALA A 337 15.72 0.37 9.70
C ALA A 337 15.40 1.72 9.07
N VAL A 338 14.88 1.68 7.85
CA VAL A 338 14.31 2.83 7.16
C VAL A 338 12.82 2.62 6.98
N VAL A 339 12.04 3.67 7.21
CA VAL A 339 10.59 3.70 7.00
C VAL A 339 10.30 4.82 6.01
N HIS A 340 9.91 4.46 4.81
CA HIS A 340 9.47 5.44 3.82
C HIS A 340 7.97 5.75 4.00
N PHE A 341 7.57 6.99 3.70
CA PHE A 341 6.19 7.48 3.86
C PHE A 341 5.60 7.95 2.53
N GLY A 342 4.56 7.25 2.07
CA GLY A 342 3.77 7.66 0.90
C GLY A 342 4.01 6.79 -0.34
N THR A 343 3.41 7.18 -1.47
CA THR A 343 3.27 6.31 -2.65
C THR A 343 4.21 6.62 -3.82
N HIS A 344 5.14 7.57 -3.71
CA HIS A 344 5.97 7.97 -4.85
C HIS A 344 7.44 8.19 -4.48
N GLY A 345 8.03 7.28 -3.71
CA GLY A 345 9.46 7.38 -3.40
C GLY A 345 10.30 7.18 -4.63
N ALA A 346 11.30 8.02 -4.83
CA ALA A 346 12.10 7.95 -6.05
C ALA A 346 13.01 6.70 -6.08
N LEU A 347 13.30 6.09 -4.93
CA LEU A 347 14.22 4.95 -4.78
C LEU A 347 13.79 3.73 -5.61
N GLU A 348 12.51 3.35 -5.57
CA GLU A 348 12.00 2.20 -6.31
C GLU A 348 12.00 2.42 -7.83
N PHE A 349 11.94 3.68 -8.27
CA PHE A 349 11.95 4.04 -9.69
C PHE A 349 13.37 4.26 -10.25
N MET A 350 14.41 4.19 -9.41
CA MET A 350 15.80 4.37 -9.85
C MET A 350 16.21 3.32 -10.89
N PRO A 351 17.07 3.63 -11.87
CA PRO A 351 17.32 2.74 -13.01
C PRO A 351 17.87 1.36 -12.62
N GLY A 352 17.42 0.32 -13.35
CA GLY A 352 17.70 -1.08 -13.06
C GLY A 352 16.59 -2.02 -13.55
N LYS A 353 16.79 -3.33 -13.39
CA LYS A 353 15.85 -4.39 -13.80
C LYS A 353 14.43 -4.22 -13.23
N GLN A 354 13.39 -4.54 -13.99
CA GLN A 354 11.99 -4.39 -13.51
C GLN A 354 11.68 -5.28 -12.29
N VAL A 355 12.24 -6.49 -12.26
CA VAL A 355 12.09 -7.46 -11.16
C VAL A 355 13.31 -8.39 -11.13
N GLY A 356 13.62 -8.95 -9.95
CA GLY A 356 14.81 -9.80 -9.76
C GLY A 356 16.09 -8.98 -9.90
N MET A 357 16.25 -8.03 -8.99
CA MET A 357 17.31 -7.03 -9.04
C MET A 357 18.70 -7.66 -9.00
N SER A 358 19.65 -7.11 -9.76
CA SER A 358 21.08 -7.45 -9.63
C SER A 358 21.77 -6.57 -8.60
N ALA A 359 22.96 -6.98 -8.18
CA ALA A 359 23.80 -6.20 -7.27
C ALA A 359 24.21 -4.83 -7.83
N THR A 360 24.14 -4.66 -9.16
CA THR A 360 24.48 -3.43 -9.88
C THR A 360 23.31 -2.48 -10.10
N CYS A 361 22.08 -2.87 -9.80
CA CYS A 361 20.92 -2.00 -9.96
C CYS A 361 20.90 -0.88 -8.90
N TRP A 362 20.53 0.34 -9.30
CA TRP A 362 20.59 1.50 -8.40
C TRP A 362 19.78 1.37 -7.13
N PRO A 363 18.51 0.89 -7.14
CA PRO A 363 17.75 0.69 -5.91
C PRO A 363 18.51 -0.17 -4.89
N THR A 364 19.10 -1.27 -5.35
CA THR A 364 19.90 -2.20 -4.55
C THR A 364 21.18 -1.55 -4.02
N ARG A 365 21.91 -0.81 -4.87
CA ARG A 365 23.16 -0.13 -4.48
C ARG A 365 22.92 0.96 -3.44
N LEU A 366 21.83 1.72 -3.58
CA LEU A 366 21.48 2.83 -2.72
C LEU A 366 21.02 2.34 -1.35
N ILE A 367 19.97 1.52 -1.30
CA ILE A 367 19.40 1.03 -0.02
C ILE A 367 20.32 0.02 0.68
N GLY A 368 21.09 -0.74 -0.10
CA GLY A 368 21.99 -1.78 0.39
C GLY A 368 21.26 -2.83 1.21
N ALA A 369 21.71 -3.00 2.45
CA ALA A 369 21.23 -4.02 3.37
C ALA A 369 20.21 -3.49 4.40
N LEU A 370 19.80 -2.22 4.32
CA LEU A 370 18.85 -1.66 5.28
C LEU A 370 17.50 -2.40 5.19
N PRO A 371 16.95 -2.87 6.33
CA PRO A 371 15.55 -3.26 6.41
C PRO A 371 14.66 -2.08 6.01
N ASN A 372 13.94 -2.22 4.92
CA ASN A 372 13.11 -1.16 4.34
C ASN A 372 11.64 -1.45 4.60
N PHE A 373 11.01 -0.62 5.43
CA PHE A 373 9.57 -0.60 5.65
C PHE A 373 8.95 0.59 4.91
N TYR A 374 7.68 0.47 4.55
CA TYR A 374 7.02 1.49 3.75
C TYR A 374 5.55 1.58 4.11
N TYR A 375 5.08 2.76 4.55
CA TYR A 375 3.65 3.01 4.61
C TYR A 375 3.10 3.23 3.21
N TYR A 376 2.14 2.41 2.81
CA TYR A 376 1.59 2.41 1.46
C TYR A 376 0.07 2.41 1.47
N SER A 377 -0.56 3.15 0.55
CA SER A 377 -2.02 3.17 0.44
C SER A 377 -2.54 1.80 0.00
N VAL A 378 -3.59 1.31 0.67
CA VAL A 378 -4.19 0.01 0.36
C VAL A 378 -4.81 -0.08 -1.04
N ASN A 379 -5.12 1.05 -1.67
CA ASN A 379 -5.76 1.11 -2.99
C ASN A 379 -4.78 1.29 -4.17
N ASN A 380 -3.46 1.26 -3.93
CA ASN A 380 -2.44 1.44 -4.98
C ASN A 380 -1.57 0.17 -5.18
N PRO A 381 -2.14 -0.96 -5.65
CA PRO A 381 -1.43 -2.23 -5.82
C PRO A 381 -0.25 -2.15 -6.78
N SER A 382 -0.38 -1.37 -7.84
CA SER A 382 0.58 -1.35 -8.95
C SER A 382 1.92 -0.79 -8.49
N GLU A 383 1.93 0.37 -7.85
CA GLU A 383 3.17 0.99 -7.38
C GLU A 383 3.69 0.29 -6.11
N ALA A 384 2.79 -0.25 -5.27
CA ALA A 384 3.16 -1.12 -4.16
C ALA A 384 4.02 -2.31 -4.63
N ALA A 385 3.65 -2.95 -5.74
CA ALA A 385 4.46 -4.03 -6.32
C ALA A 385 5.87 -3.56 -6.70
N ILE A 386 6.00 -2.36 -7.27
CA ILE A 386 7.29 -1.78 -7.69
C ILE A 386 8.18 -1.57 -6.46
N ALA A 387 7.65 -0.99 -5.38
CA ALA A 387 8.38 -0.81 -4.13
C ALA A 387 8.86 -2.16 -3.55
N LYS A 388 8.00 -3.17 -3.47
CA LYS A 388 8.40 -4.51 -3.00
C LYS A 388 9.50 -5.14 -3.84
N ARG A 389 9.36 -5.06 -5.17
CA ARG A 389 10.19 -5.78 -6.13
C ARG A 389 11.52 -5.11 -6.43
N ARG A 390 11.60 -3.78 -6.29
CA ARG A 390 12.79 -2.99 -6.66
C ARG A 390 13.51 -2.35 -5.47
N SER A 391 12.80 -1.78 -4.50
CA SER A 391 13.42 -1.19 -3.31
C SER A 391 13.44 -2.13 -2.11
N ALA A 392 12.99 -3.37 -2.31
CA ALA A 392 13.02 -4.42 -1.31
C ALA A 392 12.24 -4.00 -0.04
N ALA A 393 11.06 -3.41 -0.25
CA ALA A 393 10.22 -2.88 0.81
C ALA A 393 9.28 -3.94 1.40
N THR A 394 9.17 -3.97 2.72
CA THR A 394 8.05 -4.60 3.43
C THR A 394 6.97 -3.55 3.65
N LEU A 395 5.83 -3.70 2.99
CA LEU A 395 4.79 -2.69 3.02
C LEU A 395 3.94 -2.79 4.28
N VAL A 396 3.43 -1.68 4.75
CA VAL A 396 2.46 -1.57 5.82
C VAL A 396 1.31 -0.74 5.28
N SER A 397 0.16 -1.38 5.03
CA SER A 397 -0.99 -0.67 4.47
C SER A 397 -1.52 0.40 5.40
N TYR A 398 -1.94 1.52 4.82
CA TYR A 398 -2.83 2.48 5.47
C TYR A 398 -4.11 2.66 4.65
N LEU A 399 -5.18 3.10 5.33
CA LEU A 399 -6.49 3.29 4.73
C LEU A 399 -6.52 4.57 3.89
N VAL A 400 -7.29 4.57 2.79
CA VAL A 400 -7.70 5.84 2.20
C VAL A 400 -8.69 6.55 3.14
N PRO A 401 -8.76 7.89 3.13
CA PRO A 401 -9.79 8.61 3.84
C PRO A 401 -11.15 8.02 3.46
N PRO A 402 -12.04 7.80 4.45
CA PRO A 402 -13.36 7.30 4.18
C PRO A 402 -14.07 8.16 3.14
N LEU A 403 -14.92 7.50 2.36
CA LEU A 403 -15.71 8.17 1.36
C LEU A 403 -16.92 8.83 2.02
N GLN A 404 -17.17 10.08 1.69
CA GLN A 404 -18.40 10.80 1.98
C GLN A 404 -19.06 11.23 0.68
N GLN A 405 -20.36 11.51 0.75
CA GLN A 405 -21.01 12.20 -0.35
C GLN A 405 -20.50 13.64 -0.51
N ALA A 406 -20.27 14.04 -1.76
CA ALA A 406 -19.81 15.39 -2.07
C ALA A 406 -20.81 16.47 -1.62
N GLY A 407 -22.10 16.13 -1.60
CA GLY A 407 -23.15 17.06 -1.21
C GLY A 407 -23.28 18.23 -2.18
N LEU A 408 -24.09 19.22 -1.80
CA LEU A 408 -24.33 20.43 -2.61
C LEU A 408 -23.93 21.70 -1.87
N TYR A 409 -23.26 22.60 -2.59
CA TYR A 409 -22.76 23.88 -2.09
C TYR A 409 -23.06 25.03 -3.05
N LYS A 410 -23.20 26.25 -2.49
CA LYS A 410 -23.39 27.50 -3.25
C LYS A 410 -24.51 27.38 -4.29
N GLY A 411 -24.21 27.64 -5.57
CA GLY A 411 -25.18 27.62 -6.67
C GLY A 411 -25.85 26.26 -6.87
N LEU A 412 -25.17 25.14 -6.54
CA LEU A 412 -25.76 23.81 -6.63
C LEU A 412 -26.90 23.62 -5.62
N ARG A 413 -26.75 24.17 -4.40
CA ARG A 413 -27.82 24.14 -3.39
C ARG A 413 -28.99 25.04 -3.79
N ALA A 414 -28.70 26.25 -4.28
CA ALA A 414 -29.73 27.15 -4.79
C ALA A 414 -30.53 26.54 -5.96
N LEU A 415 -29.86 25.78 -6.84
CA LEU A 415 -30.51 25.02 -7.90
C LEU A 415 -31.43 23.94 -7.35
N LYS A 416 -31.00 23.18 -6.34
CA LYS A 416 -31.86 22.20 -5.64
C LYS A 416 -33.13 22.85 -5.09
N ASP A 417 -32.97 23.96 -4.36
CA ASP A 417 -34.09 24.69 -3.77
C ASP A 417 -35.06 25.21 -4.84
N THR A 418 -34.56 25.58 -6.03
CA THR A 418 -35.39 26.03 -7.15
C THR A 418 -36.11 24.85 -7.82
N LEU A 419 -35.44 23.71 -8.00
CA LEU A 419 -36.05 22.48 -8.50
C LEU A 419 -37.16 21.98 -7.57
N ASP A 420 -36.94 21.99 -6.25
CA ASP A 420 -37.92 21.53 -5.27
C ASP A 420 -39.15 22.46 -5.21
N ARG A 421 -38.94 23.78 -5.39
CA ARG A 421 -40.04 24.75 -5.56
C ARG A 421 -40.84 24.49 -6.84
N TYR A 422 -40.17 24.31 -7.98
CA TYR A 422 -40.84 24.00 -9.25
C TYR A 422 -41.66 22.72 -9.17
N ARG A 423 -41.16 21.69 -8.47
CA ARG A 423 -41.92 20.44 -8.25
C ARG A 423 -43.19 20.65 -7.43
N SER A 424 -43.12 21.50 -6.41
CA SER A 424 -44.26 21.76 -5.52
C SER A 424 -45.33 22.62 -6.20
N ALA A 425 -44.90 23.58 -7.03
CA ALA A 425 -45.78 24.45 -7.80
C ALA A 425 -45.10 24.79 -9.15
N PRO A 426 -45.41 24.07 -10.24
CA PRO A 426 -44.81 24.33 -11.55
C PRO A 426 -45.19 25.73 -12.05
N ASP A 427 -44.17 26.50 -12.41
CA ASP A 427 -44.32 27.87 -12.89
C ASP A 427 -43.28 28.19 -13.97
N ALA A 428 -43.66 29.04 -14.93
CA ALA A 428 -42.82 29.36 -16.09
C ALA A 428 -41.59 30.19 -15.70
N GLU A 429 -41.69 31.06 -14.68
CA GLU A 429 -40.57 31.87 -14.19
C GLU A 429 -39.55 30.97 -13.47
N LEU A 430 -40.02 30.03 -12.64
CA LEU A 430 -39.17 29.03 -12.00
C LEU A 430 -38.43 28.14 -13.01
N LEU A 431 -39.09 27.76 -14.12
CA LEU A 431 -38.44 26.98 -15.17
C LEU A 431 -37.29 27.74 -15.82
N GLU A 432 -37.48 29.04 -16.08
CA GLU A 432 -36.45 29.89 -16.66
C GLU A 432 -35.30 30.13 -15.68
N ASP A 433 -35.61 30.32 -14.40
CA ASP A 433 -34.60 30.37 -13.33
C ASP A 433 -33.74 29.10 -13.29
N ILE A 434 -34.36 27.92 -13.41
CA ILE A 434 -33.65 26.63 -13.46
C ILE A 434 -32.70 26.60 -14.66
N ARG A 435 -33.15 27.04 -15.84
CA ARG A 435 -32.32 27.07 -17.06
C ARG A 435 -31.10 27.96 -16.90
N VAL A 436 -31.31 29.18 -16.39
CA VAL A 436 -30.24 30.17 -16.16
C VAL A 436 -29.25 29.67 -15.11
N GLN A 437 -29.73 29.06 -14.03
CA GLN A 437 -28.86 28.49 -12.99
C GLN A 437 -28.07 27.29 -13.51
N ALA A 438 -28.72 26.38 -14.24
CA ALA A 438 -28.05 25.22 -14.85
C ALA A 438 -26.99 25.63 -15.88
N GLU A 439 -27.25 26.67 -16.68
CA GLU A 439 -26.29 27.22 -17.64
C GLU A 439 -25.04 27.76 -16.94
N LYS A 440 -25.23 28.58 -15.89
CA LYS A 440 -24.13 29.12 -15.08
C LYS A 440 -23.28 28.04 -14.42
N LEU A 441 -23.87 26.89 -14.13
CA LEU A 441 -23.21 25.72 -13.54
C LEU A 441 -22.59 24.79 -14.58
N GLY A 442 -22.77 25.07 -15.88
CA GLY A 442 -22.24 24.25 -16.97
C GLY A 442 -22.97 22.92 -17.17
N MET A 443 -24.19 22.77 -16.65
CA MET A 443 -24.97 21.51 -16.71
C MET A 443 -25.73 21.32 -18.04
N ASN A 444 -25.85 22.38 -18.85
CA ASN A 444 -26.72 22.40 -20.03
C ASN A 444 -26.14 21.76 -21.30
N ALA A 445 -24.86 21.38 -21.33
CA ALA A 445 -24.14 21.07 -22.58
C ALA A 445 -24.71 19.86 -23.37
N GLU A 446 -25.51 18.99 -22.73
CA GLU A 446 -26.05 17.76 -23.36
C GLU A 446 -27.57 17.56 -23.12
N ILE A 447 -28.25 18.53 -22.50
CA ILE A 447 -29.63 18.36 -22.01
C ILE A 447 -30.59 19.16 -22.90
N SER A 448 -30.95 18.57 -24.04
CA SER A 448 -32.16 18.97 -24.77
C SER A 448 -33.33 18.06 -24.38
N ALA A 449 -34.48 18.64 -24.10
CA ALA A 449 -35.72 17.92 -23.88
C ALA A 449 -36.91 18.76 -24.36
N ASP A 450 -37.79 18.14 -25.13
CA ASP A 450 -38.97 18.80 -25.70
C ASP A 450 -40.03 19.14 -24.63
N ASN A 451 -39.98 18.48 -23.47
CA ASN A 451 -40.88 18.68 -22.35
C ASN A 451 -40.16 19.32 -21.14
N PRO A 452 -40.69 20.44 -20.57
CA PRO A 452 -40.22 21.04 -19.31
C PRO A 452 -39.98 20.05 -18.17
N ASP A 453 -40.89 19.10 -17.94
CA ASP A 453 -40.77 18.15 -16.82
C ASP A 453 -39.58 17.20 -17.03
N THR A 454 -39.37 16.76 -18.27
CA THR A 454 -38.22 15.93 -18.64
C THR A 454 -36.91 16.70 -18.52
N TYR A 455 -36.91 18.00 -18.87
CA TYR A 455 -35.75 18.87 -18.68
C TYR A 455 -35.39 18.99 -17.19
N VAL A 456 -36.37 19.31 -16.36
CA VAL A 456 -36.22 19.42 -14.89
C VAL A 456 -35.78 18.08 -14.28
N GLY A 457 -36.33 16.96 -14.76
CA GLY A 457 -35.90 15.62 -14.39
C GLY A 457 -34.42 15.38 -14.71
N LYS A 458 -33.96 15.68 -15.93
CA LYS A 458 -32.55 15.51 -16.32
C LYS A 458 -31.61 16.40 -15.50
N ILE A 459 -31.96 17.67 -15.27
CA ILE A 459 -31.17 18.57 -14.41
C ILE A 459 -31.14 18.08 -12.96
N GLY A 460 -32.28 17.62 -12.44
CA GLY A 460 -32.37 17.00 -11.12
C GLY A 460 -31.50 15.75 -11.00
N HIS A 461 -31.37 14.97 -12.07
CA HIS A 461 -30.51 13.80 -12.10
C HIS A 461 -29.02 14.16 -12.10
N GLU A 462 -28.60 15.15 -12.90
CA GLU A 462 -27.21 15.65 -12.85
C GLU A 462 -26.85 16.15 -11.45
N LEU A 463 -27.76 16.89 -10.82
CA LEU A 463 -27.56 17.38 -9.47
C LEU A 463 -27.45 16.24 -8.46
N LEU A 464 -28.29 15.20 -8.59
CA LEU A 464 -28.24 14.00 -7.76
C LEU A 464 -26.91 13.25 -7.94
N LYS A 465 -26.42 13.08 -9.18
CA LYS A 465 -25.11 12.46 -9.45
C LYS A 465 -23.97 13.23 -8.79
N ILE A 466 -24.03 14.56 -8.74
CA ILE A 466 -23.04 15.38 -8.04
C ILE A 466 -23.18 15.19 -6.53
N GLU A 467 -24.39 15.32 -5.99
CA GLU A 467 -24.70 15.21 -4.57
C GLU A 467 -24.24 13.86 -3.99
N GLU A 468 -24.61 12.76 -4.65
CA GLU A 468 -24.35 11.39 -4.19
C GLU A 468 -22.96 10.86 -4.59
N ARG A 469 -22.13 11.66 -5.29
CA ARG A 469 -20.79 11.24 -5.66
C ARG A 469 -19.95 11.02 -4.42
N MET A 470 -19.45 9.80 -4.27
CA MET A 470 -18.57 9.43 -3.16
C MET A 470 -17.16 9.96 -3.41
N ILE A 471 -16.66 10.82 -2.53
CA ILE A 471 -15.33 11.43 -2.57
C ILE A 471 -14.59 11.18 -1.24
N PRO A 472 -13.26 11.06 -1.23
CA PRO A 472 -12.49 11.00 0.00
C PRO A 472 -12.65 12.28 0.82
N ALA A 473 -13.02 12.13 2.11
CA ALA A 473 -13.11 13.25 3.04
C ALA A 473 -11.74 13.53 3.68
N GLY A 474 -11.06 14.56 3.18
CA GLY A 474 -9.79 15.03 3.75
C GLY A 474 -8.62 14.08 3.52
N LEU A 475 -7.76 13.96 4.53
CA LEU A 475 -6.54 13.14 4.51
C LEU A 475 -6.58 12.13 5.66
N HIS A 476 -6.02 10.95 5.42
CA HIS A 476 -5.89 9.90 6.42
C HIS A 476 -4.78 10.25 7.41
N VAL A 477 -4.97 9.87 8.66
CA VAL A 477 -3.95 9.98 9.71
C VAL A 477 -3.70 8.60 10.27
N LEU A 478 -2.44 8.15 10.24
CA LEU A 478 -2.07 6.82 10.73
C LEU A 478 -2.55 6.59 12.17
N GLY A 479 -3.21 5.46 12.37
CA GLY A 479 -3.69 5.05 13.70
C GLY A 479 -4.88 5.85 14.24
N LYS A 480 -5.45 6.79 13.48
CA LYS A 480 -6.72 7.44 13.82
C LYS A 480 -7.88 6.74 13.15
N SER A 481 -8.93 6.50 13.93
CA SER A 481 -10.18 5.96 13.42
C SER A 481 -10.97 7.02 12.63
N PRO A 482 -11.68 6.62 11.57
CA PRO A 482 -12.68 7.45 10.90
C PRO A 482 -13.70 8.06 11.86
N ALA A 483 -14.25 9.23 11.50
CA ALA A 483 -15.37 9.83 12.23
C ALA A 483 -16.66 8.99 12.07
N ALA A 484 -17.60 9.11 13.00
CA ALA A 484 -18.85 8.35 12.95
C ALA A 484 -19.64 8.58 11.64
N ALA A 485 -19.74 9.84 11.19
CA ALA A 485 -20.43 10.18 9.94
C ALA A 485 -19.76 9.56 8.70
N GLU A 486 -18.44 9.52 8.67
CA GLU A 486 -17.65 8.87 7.62
C GLU A 486 -17.90 7.36 7.54
N LEU A 487 -18.03 6.71 8.69
CA LEU A 487 -18.35 5.29 8.78
C LEU A 487 -19.74 5.00 8.24
N VAL A 488 -20.71 5.89 8.46
CA VAL A 488 -22.08 5.71 7.95
C VAL A 488 -22.11 5.66 6.44
N ASP A 489 -21.56 6.68 5.78
CA ASP A 489 -21.53 6.75 4.32
C ASP A 489 -20.78 5.56 3.71
N PHE A 490 -19.64 5.22 4.32
CA PHE A 490 -18.81 4.10 3.89
C PHE A 490 -19.51 2.73 4.01
N LEU A 491 -20.14 2.45 5.16
CA LEU A 491 -20.86 1.19 5.39
C LEU A 491 -22.14 1.12 4.55
N ASN A 492 -22.83 2.25 4.35
CA ASN A 492 -24.02 2.31 3.49
C ASN A 492 -23.67 2.01 2.03
N LEU A 493 -22.55 2.55 1.53
CA LEU A 493 -22.05 2.24 0.19
C LEU A 493 -21.73 0.75 0.05
N THR A 494 -21.05 0.17 1.05
CA THR A 494 -20.72 -1.26 1.06
C THR A 494 -21.97 -2.14 1.09
N ALA A 495 -22.98 -1.77 1.87
CA ALA A 495 -24.28 -2.47 1.93
C ALA A 495 -25.03 -2.42 0.60
N SER A 496 -24.82 -1.38 -0.21
CA SER A 496 -25.51 -1.16 -1.49
C SER A 496 -25.00 -2.05 -2.63
N PHE A 497 -23.76 -2.54 -2.56
CA PHE A 497 -23.15 -3.38 -3.61
C PHE A 497 -23.19 -4.88 -3.32
N ARG A 498 -23.76 -5.31 -2.19
CA ARG A 498 -23.80 -6.72 -1.78
C ARG A 498 -25.23 -7.20 -1.64
N PRO A 499 -25.48 -8.50 -1.87
CA PRO A 499 -26.75 -9.12 -1.48
C PRO A 499 -26.98 -8.92 0.01
N ALA A 500 -28.17 -8.46 0.39
CA ALA A 500 -28.49 -8.15 1.78
C ALA A 500 -28.78 -9.41 2.61
N THR A 501 -29.03 -10.55 1.96
CA THR A 501 -29.26 -11.85 2.62
C THR A 501 -28.62 -12.97 1.81
N ARG A 502 -28.36 -14.13 2.42
CA ARG A 502 -27.89 -15.33 1.69
C ARG A 502 -28.94 -15.93 0.75
N LYS A 503 -30.22 -15.63 0.97
CA LYS A 503 -31.36 -16.23 0.27
C LYS A 503 -31.82 -15.43 -0.94
N SER A 504 -31.32 -14.22 -1.11
CA SER A 504 -31.74 -13.29 -2.17
C SER A 504 -30.53 -12.60 -2.77
N THR A 505 -30.60 -12.29 -4.06
CA THR A 505 -29.63 -11.44 -4.75
C THR A 505 -29.92 -9.94 -4.57
N ALA A 506 -31.06 -9.59 -3.95
CA ALA A 506 -31.45 -8.20 -3.72
C ALA A 506 -30.47 -7.50 -2.76
N THR A 507 -30.12 -6.26 -3.10
CA THR A 507 -29.26 -5.40 -2.29
C THR A 507 -30.05 -4.77 -1.14
N PHE A 508 -29.33 -4.15 -0.18
CA PHE A 508 -29.97 -3.51 0.96
C PHE A 508 -30.97 -2.42 0.55
N PRO A 509 -30.63 -1.47 -0.34
CA PRO A 509 -31.60 -0.50 -0.86
C PRO A 509 -32.79 -1.14 -1.58
N ALA A 510 -32.57 -2.22 -2.34
CA ALA A 510 -33.65 -2.88 -3.06
C ALA A 510 -34.69 -3.51 -2.12
N MET A 511 -34.25 -4.09 -1.01
CA MET A 511 -35.15 -4.65 0.01
C MET A 511 -35.88 -3.55 0.81
N VAL A 512 -35.21 -2.43 1.09
CA VAL A 512 -35.84 -1.25 1.71
C VAL A 512 -36.91 -0.67 0.79
N ALA A 513 -36.61 -0.48 -0.49
CA ALA A 513 -37.56 -0.03 -1.51
C ALA A 513 -38.80 -0.94 -1.56
N ALA A 514 -38.61 -2.26 -1.63
CA ALA A 514 -39.72 -3.21 -1.64
C ALA A 514 -40.59 -3.11 -0.37
N GLY A 515 -39.97 -2.89 0.79
CA GLY A 515 -40.66 -2.73 2.07
C GLY A 515 -41.59 -1.51 2.15
N ILE A 516 -41.22 -0.42 1.46
CA ILE A 516 -42.05 0.79 1.32
C ILE A 516 -42.93 0.79 0.06
N GLY A 517 -42.91 -0.28 -0.72
CA GLY A 517 -43.78 -0.48 -1.89
C GLY A 517 -43.22 0.04 -3.22
N TYR A 518 -41.91 0.22 -3.34
CA TYR A 518 -41.23 0.65 -4.56
C TYR A 518 -40.49 -0.50 -5.26
N ASP A 519 -40.48 -0.47 -6.59
CA ASP A 519 -39.64 -1.33 -7.41
C ASP A 519 -38.30 -0.65 -7.68
N TYR A 520 -37.26 -1.10 -6.99
CA TYR A 520 -35.92 -0.52 -7.10
C TYR A 520 -35.30 -0.63 -8.49
N ALA A 521 -35.63 -1.66 -9.27
CA ALA A 521 -35.12 -1.80 -10.63
C ALA A 521 -35.76 -0.74 -11.54
N ALA A 522 -37.08 -0.59 -11.47
CA ALA A 522 -37.81 0.43 -12.21
C ALA A 522 -37.38 1.87 -11.82
N LEU A 523 -37.08 2.10 -10.53
CA LEU A 523 -36.53 3.39 -10.07
C LEU A 523 -35.22 3.74 -10.78
N ARG A 524 -34.30 2.78 -10.89
CA ARG A 524 -32.99 3.00 -11.52
C ARG A 524 -33.09 3.36 -13.01
N GLU A 525 -34.11 2.86 -13.70
CA GLU A 525 -34.35 3.19 -15.12
C GLU A 525 -34.96 4.58 -15.28
N ARG A 526 -35.82 4.99 -14.33
CA ARG A 526 -36.56 6.26 -14.40
C ARG A 526 -35.81 7.46 -13.81
N ILE A 527 -34.86 7.24 -12.91
CA ILE A 527 -34.18 8.31 -12.15
C ILE A 527 -33.49 9.36 -13.04
N ALA A 528 -33.14 9.00 -14.27
CA ALA A 528 -32.48 9.89 -15.23
C ALA A 528 -33.37 11.03 -15.74
N SER A 529 -34.69 10.86 -15.72
CA SER A 529 -35.64 11.78 -16.34
C SER A 529 -36.92 12.04 -15.55
N ASP A 530 -37.12 11.33 -14.44
CA ASP A 530 -38.35 11.37 -13.65
C ASP A 530 -38.11 11.89 -12.22
N THR A 531 -38.74 13.03 -11.92
CA THR A 531 -38.63 13.70 -10.61
C THR A 531 -39.29 12.92 -9.48
N SER A 532 -40.37 12.18 -9.73
CA SER A 532 -41.02 11.31 -8.74
C SER A 532 -40.12 10.12 -8.40
N ALA A 533 -39.46 9.53 -9.41
CA ALA A 533 -38.52 8.44 -9.19
C ALA A 533 -37.29 8.90 -8.39
N GLN A 534 -36.82 10.14 -8.63
CA GLN A 534 -35.73 10.75 -7.85
C GLN A 534 -36.10 10.96 -6.37
N GLU A 535 -37.35 11.33 -6.07
CA GLU A 535 -37.79 11.50 -4.69
C GLU A 535 -37.92 10.16 -3.96
N GLN A 536 -38.50 9.16 -4.64
CA GLN A 536 -38.56 7.79 -4.13
C GLN A 536 -37.17 7.23 -3.87
N TRP A 537 -36.20 7.51 -4.75
CA TRP A 537 -34.79 7.15 -4.57
C TRP A 537 -34.20 7.78 -3.31
N ARG A 538 -34.36 9.09 -3.11
CA ARG A 538 -33.87 9.79 -1.91
C ARG A 538 -34.51 9.26 -0.62
N GLN A 539 -35.79 8.90 -0.67
CA GLN A 539 -36.47 8.32 0.48
C GLN A 539 -35.85 6.96 0.86
N VAL A 540 -35.62 6.09 -0.11
CA VAL A 540 -34.94 4.80 0.11
C VAL A 540 -33.55 5.03 0.70
N GLU A 541 -32.79 5.96 0.12
CA GLU A 541 -31.43 6.27 0.55
C GLU A 541 -31.40 6.82 2.00
N THR A 542 -32.32 7.71 2.34
CA THR A 542 -32.46 8.29 3.68
C THR A 542 -32.72 7.22 4.72
N ILE A 543 -33.65 6.30 4.44
CA ILE A 543 -33.96 5.18 5.33
C ILE A 543 -32.74 4.26 5.49
N CYS A 544 -32.03 3.95 4.39
CA CYS A 544 -30.84 3.11 4.44
C CYS A 544 -29.75 3.74 5.30
N LYS A 545 -29.43 5.01 5.07
CA LYS A 545 -28.41 5.75 5.84
C LYS A 545 -28.77 5.87 7.30
N GLU A 546 -30.03 6.16 7.63
CA GLU A 546 -30.46 6.29 9.02
C GLU A 546 -30.37 4.95 9.76
N ALA A 547 -30.73 3.83 9.12
CA ALA A 547 -30.55 2.50 9.68
C ALA A 547 -29.05 2.19 9.95
N ILE A 548 -28.17 2.55 9.01
CA ILE A 548 -26.71 2.41 9.18
C ILE A 548 -26.18 3.33 10.28
N ARG A 549 -26.67 4.57 10.38
CA ARG A 549 -26.32 5.50 11.45
C ARG A 549 -26.68 4.95 12.82
N LEU A 550 -27.90 4.44 12.98
CA LEU A 550 -28.33 3.77 14.21
C LEU A 550 -27.47 2.55 14.52
N PHE A 551 -27.03 1.80 13.51
CA PHE A 551 -26.10 0.68 13.69
C PHE A 551 -24.71 1.13 14.16
N VAL A 552 -24.16 2.21 13.59
CA VAL A 552 -22.83 2.75 13.93
C VAL A 552 -22.81 3.40 15.32
N ASP A 553 -23.84 4.18 15.66
CA ASP A 553 -23.91 4.93 16.92
C ASP A 553 -24.21 4.04 18.15
N SER A 554 -24.62 2.80 17.93
CA SER A 554 -25.05 1.88 18.98
C SER A 554 -23.91 1.01 19.52
N ALA A 555 -24.01 0.62 20.79
CA ALA A 555 -23.09 -0.33 21.40
C ALA A 555 -23.13 -1.70 20.68
N GLN A 556 -22.02 -2.45 20.72
CA GLN A 556 -21.85 -3.67 19.93
C GLN A 556 -22.98 -4.70 20.08
N GLY A 557 -23.54 -4.85 21.28
CA GLY A 557 -24.63 -5.79 21.56
C GLY A 557 -26.03 -5.32 21.14
N ASP A 558 -26.21 -4.03 20.86
CA ASP A 558 -27.52 -3.42 20.58
C ASP A 558 -27.65 -2.88 19.13
N ARG A 559 -26.53 -2.78 18.40
CA ARG A 559 -26.48 -2.22 17.04
C ARG A 559 -27.49 -2.81 16.05
N GLN A 560 -27.66 -4.13 16.07
CA GLN A 560 -28.57 -4.82 15.15
C GLN A 560 -30.02 -4.55 15.54
N HIS A 561 -30.29 -4.60 16.85
CA HIS A 561 -31.63 -4.43 17.38
C HIS A 561 -32.19 -3.04 17.05
N ARG A 562 -31.41 -1.98 17.25
CA ARG A 562 -31.84 -0.62 16.96
C ARG A 562 -32.10 -0.35 15.48
N ALA A 563 -31.22 -0.82 14.60
CA ALA A 563 -31.42 -0.69 13.16
C ALA A 563 -32.66 -1.47 12.67
N ASP A 564 -32.86 -2.68 13.19
CA ASP A 564 -34.01 -3.52 12.84
C ASP A 564 -35.35 -2.94 13.32
N LEU A 565 -35.39 -2.36 14.53
CA LEU A 565 -36.59 -1.66 15.03
C LEU A 565 -36.98 -0.49 14.12
N TYR A 566 -36.00 0.33 13.74
CA TYR A 566 -36.23 1.44 12.82
C TYR A 566 -36.74 0.97 11.45
N LEU A 567 -36.12 -0.07 10.86
CA LEU A 567 -36.54 -0.63 9.57
C LEU A 567 -37.92 -1.30 9.62
N ARG A 568 -38.30 -1.87 10.77
CA ARG A 568 -39.65 -2.39 10.99
C ARG A 568 -40.69 -1.28 10.94
N GLU A 569 -40.42 -0.17 11.61
CA GLU A 569 -41.35 0.97 11.68
C GLU A 569 -41.45 1.72 10.35
N THR A 570 -40.32 1.94 9.68
CA THR A 570 -40.25 2.79 8.47
C THR A 570 -40.42 2.04 7.16
N ALA A 571 -39.90 0.81 7.07
CA ALA A 571 -39.90 0.01 5.84
C ALA A 571 -40.65 -1.32 5.98
N ARG A 572 -41.35 -1.56 7.11
CA ARG A 572 -42.14 -2.80 7.34
C ARG A 572 -41.30 -4.09 7.22
N ILE A 573 -39.99 -4.00 7.47
CA ILE A 573 -39.08 -5.14 7.40
C ILE A 573 -39.05 -5.85 8.76
N ALA A 574 -39.19 -7.18 8.76
CA ALA A 574 -39.14 -7.95 10.00
C ALA A 574 -37.74 -7.90 10.63
N PRO A 575 -37.61 -7.74 11.96
CA PRO A 575 -36.33 -7.87 12.65
C PRO A 575 -35.63 -9.20 12.35
N GLY A 576 -34.30 -9.17 12.22
CA GLY A 576 -33.49 -10.32 11.86
C GLY A 576 -33.37 -10.59 10.35
N THR A 577 -34.13 -9.90 9.49
CA THR A 577 -34.06 -10.07 8.02
C THR A 577 -32.65 -9.81 7.50
N PHE A 578 -31.96 -8.80 8.03
CA PHE A 578 -30.61 -8.39 7.61
C PHE A 578 -29.50 -8.92 8.52
N HIS A 579 -29.75 -9.98 9.31
CA HIS A 579 -28.76 -10.49 10.26
C HIS A 579 -27.37 -10.75 9.64
N ASP A 580 -27.29 -11.41 8.48
CA ASP A 580 -26.03 -11.66 7.78
C ASP A 580 -25.32 -10.35 7.38
N LEU A 581 -26.06 -9.36 6.89
CA LEU A 581 -25.52 -8.04 6.53
C LEU A 581 -25.00 -7.33 7.78
N TRP A 582 -25.74 -7.35 8.89
CA TRP A 582 -25.32 -6.74 10.14
C TRP A 582 -24.10 -7.40 10.77
N VAL A 583 -23.98 -8.73 10.69
CA VAL A 583 -22.77 -9.46 11.11
C VAL A 583 -21.58 -9.03 10.27
N PHE A 584 -21.74 -8.96 8.94
CA PHE A 584 -20.70 -8.53 8.03
C PHE A 584 -20.27 -7.07 8.26
N LEU A 585 -21.21 -6.11 8.31
CA LEU A 585 -20.91 -4.71 8.58
C LEU A 585 -20.32 -4.52 9.98
N GLY A 586 -20.69 -5.37 10.93
CA GLY A 586 -20.14 -5.34 12.28
C GLY A 586 -18.66 -5.74 12.34
N ASP A 587 -18.29 -6.81 11.63
CA ASP A 587 -16.90 -7.22 11.42
C ASP A 587 -16.10 -6.16 10.65
N LEU A 588 -16.70 -5.57 9.62
CA LEU A 588 -16.08 -4.51 8.83
C LEU A 588 -15.79 -3.27 9.68
N LEU A 589 -16.77 -2.81 10.46
CA LEU A 589 -16.63 -1.70 11.38
C LEU A 589 -15.55 -1.98 12.44
N ALA A 590 -15.51 -3.19 12.99
CA ALA A 590 -14.47 -3.57 13.96
C ALA A 590 -13.06 -3.50 13.36
N LYS A 591 -12.90 -3.92 12.09
CA LYS A 591 -11.61 -3.85 11.39
C LYS A 591 -11.21 -2.44 10.97
N LEU A 592 -12.18 -1.59 10.61
CA LEU A 592 -11.96 -0.15 10.32
C LEU A 592 -11.47 0.61 11.56
N LEU A 593 -11.98 0.25 12.74
CA LEU A 593 -11.62 0.89 14.00
C LEU A 593 -10.33 0.33 14.62
N ALA A 594 -9.75 -0.73 14.05
CA ALA A 594 -8.59 -1.38 14.63
C ALA A 594 -7.30 -0.54 14.41
N PRO A 595 -6.48 -0.29 15.45
CA PRO A 595 -5.27 0.55 15.36
C PRO A 595 -4.07 -0.21 14.75
N GLN A 596 -4.32 -1.06 13.76
CA GLN A 596 -3.33 -2.03 13.26
C GLN A 596 -2.22 -1.40 12.43
N GLU A 597 -2.42 -0.21 11.85
CA GLU A 597 -1.43 0.46 10.99
C GLU A 597 -0.09 0.67 11.68
N VAL A 598 -0.13 1.32 12.85
CA VAL A 598 1.06 1.59 13.65
C VAL A 598 1.60 0.30 14.28
N GLN A 599 0.73 -0.59 14.74
CA GLN A 599 1.14 -1.85 15.36
C GLN A 599 1.85 -2.79 14.38
N GLY A 600 1.41 -2.84 13.12
CA GLY A 600 2.06 -3.61 12.07
C GLY A 600 3.48 -3.16 11.81
N LEU A 601 3.71 -1.83 11.75
CA LEU A 601 5.06 -1.29 11.62
C LEU A 601 5.93 -1.61 12.86
N LEU A 602 5.43 -1.35 14.07
CA LEU A 602 6.18 -1.63 15.31
C LEU A 602 6.55 -3.11 15.41
N HIS A 603 5.64 -4.00 15.04
CA HIS A 603 5.89 -5.44 14.99
C HIS A 603 7.01 -5.79 13.99
N GLY A 604 6.99 -5.21 12.79
CA GLY A 604 8.08 -5.35 11.81
C GLY A 604 9.42 -4.81 12.32
N LEU A 605 9.42 -3.66 13.00
CA LEU A 605 10.62 -3.06 13.59
C LEU A 605 11.20 -3.85 14.77
N ARG A 606 10.43 -4.80 15.33
CA ARG A 606 10.91 -5.82 16.28
C ARG A 606 11.40 -7.10 15.59
N GLY A 607 11.42 -7.13 14.26
CA GLY A 607 11.84 -8.28 13.47
C GLY A 607 10.78 -9.39 13.39
N GLY A 608 9.51 -9.07 13.62
CA GLY A 608 8.37 -9.97 13.49
C GLY A 608 7.83 -10.08 12.06
N PHE A 609 6.89 -11.01 11.85
CA PHE A 609 6.28 -11.26 10.55
C PHE A 609 5.04 -10.37 10.33
N ILE A 610 5.12 -9.41 9.39
CA ILE A 610 3.95 -8.61 9.01
C ILE A 610 3.06 -9.43 8.08
N GLN A 611 1.85 -9.73 8.55
CA GLN A 611 0.87 -10.50 7.77
C GLN A 611 0.57 -9.84 6.42
N PRO A 612 0.44 -10.61 5.34
CA PRO A 612 0.08 -10.05 4.04
C PRO A 612 -1.40 -9.68 3.94
N SER A 613 -1.69 -8.79 3.00
CA SER A 613 -3.06 -8.34 2.68
C SER A 613 -3.22 -8.14 1.18
N PRO A 614 -4.40 -8.41 0.60
CA PRO A 614 -4.70 -7.89 -0.72
C PRO A 614 -4.64 -6.36 -0.72
N SER A 615 -4.42 -5.79 -1.90
CA SER A 615 -4.55 -4.37 -2.19
C SER A 615 -5.80 -4.16 -3.05
N ASN A 616 -6.73 -3.32 -2.61
CA ASN A 616 -7.87 -2.91 -3.41
C ASN A 616 -8.62 -1.76 -2.73
N ASP A 617 -9.67 -1.29 -3.39
CA ASP A 617 -10.73 -0.53 -2.75
C ASP A 617 -11.52 -1.42 -1.76
N VAL A 618 -11.76 -0.90 -0.56
CA VAL A 618 -12.39 -1.62 0.55
C VAL A 618 -13.83 -2.02 0.24
N VAL A 619 -14.57 -1.22 -0.55
CA VAL A 619 -15.95 -1.51 -0.96
C VAL A 619 -15.97 -2.72 -1.89
N ARG A 620 -14.97 -2.81 -2.79
CA ARG A 620 -14.84 -3.92 -3.74
C ARG A 620 -14.29 -5.20 -3.11
N ASP A 621 -13.28 -5.08 -2.26
CA ASP A 621 -12.69 -6.20 -1.53
C ASP A 621 -12.47 -5.85 -0.05
N PRO A 622 -13.43 -6.15 0.83
CA PRO A 622 -13.28 -5.94 2.27
C PRO A 622 -12.15 -6.77 2.91
N GLY A 623 -11.59 -7.75 2.20
CA GLY A 623 -10.45 -8.54 2.66
C GLY A 623 -9.17 -7.72 2.84
N VAL A 624 -9.14 -6.48 2.34
CA VAL A 624 -8.06 -5.53 2.57
C VAL A 624 -7.98 -5.04 4.03
N LEU A 625 -9.07 -5.18 4.79
CA LEU A 625 -9.11 -4.82 6.20
C LEU A 625 -8.82 -6.02 7.13
N PRO A 626 -8.18 -5.80 8.30
CA PRO A 626 -7.66 -4.51 8.77
C PRO A 626 -6.43 -4.04 7.96
N THR A 627 -6.15 -2.73 7.99
CA THR A 627 -4.88 -2.18 7.47
C THR A 627 -3.72 -2.50 8.41
N GLY A 628 -2.50 -2.00 8.14
CA GLY A 628 -1.29 -2.37 8.88
C GLY A 628 -0.64 -3.68 8.43
N ARG A 629 -0.93 -4.12 7.21
CA ARG A 629 -0.50 -5.41 6.66
C ARG A 629 0.36 -5.26 5.40
N ASN A 630 1.11 -6.31 5.08
CA ASN A 630 2.02 -6.38 3.94
C ASN A 630 1.28 -6.60 2.62
N VAL A 631 0.99 -5.50 1.93
CA VAL A 631 0.19 -5.46 0.71
C VAL A 631 0.80 -6.29 -0.41
N TYR A 632 0.02 -7.14 -1.08
CA TYR A 632 0.39 -7.78 -2.35
C TYR A 632 -0.49 -7.30 -3.50
N SER A 633 0.03 -7.39 -4.72
CA SER A 633 -0.57 -6.78 -5.90
C SER A 633 -1.73 -7.58 -6.47
N LEU A 634 -1.46 -8.77 -7.01
CA LEU A 634 -2.45 -9.58 -7.70
C LEU A 634 -2.20 -11.07 -7.44
N ASP A 635 -3.28 -11.83 -7.43
CA ASP A 635 -3.25 -13.28 -7.48
C ASP A 635 -3.31 -13.72 -8.95
N PRO A 636 -2.22 -14.26 -9.53
CA PRO A 636 -2.17 -14.59 -10.95
C PRO A 636 -3.17 -15.69 -11.35
N TYR A 637 -3.68 -16.47 -10.41
CA TYR A 637 -4.69 -17.50 -10.69
C TYR A 637 -6.12 -16.96 -10.74
N ARG A 638 -6.34 -15.69 -10.36
CA ARG A 638 -7.68 -15.13 -10.19
C ARG A 638 -8.01 -14.01 -11.17
N VAL A 639 -7.17 -13.78 -12.18
CA VAL A 639 -7.33 -12.69 -13.16
C VAL A 639 -7.26 -13.22 -14.61
N PRO A 640 -8.19 -12.82 -15.50
CA PRO A 640 -9.43 -12.11 -15.20
C PRO A 640 -10.46 -13.03 -14.52
N SER A 641 -11.27 -12.48 -13.62
CA SER A 641 -12.41 -13.22 -13.07
C SER A 641 -13.57 -13.28 -14.08
N MET A 642 -14.49 -14.24 -13.94
CA MET A 642 -15.68 -14.33 -14.80
C MET A 642 -16.49 -13.03 -14.80
N ALA A 643 -16.67 -12.40 -13.64
CA ALA A 643 -17.35 -11.11 -13.52
C ALA A 643 -16.60 -9.99 -14.24
N ALA A 644 -15.26 -10.00 -14.21
CA ALA A 644 -14.45 -9.03 -14.95
C ALA A 644 -14.56 -9.24 -16.46
N MET A 645 -14.60 -10.50 -16.93
CA MET A 645 -14.82 -10.81 -18.34
C MET A 645 -16.20 -10.33 -18.83
N GLU A 646 -17.25 -10.58 -18.07
CA GLU A 646 -18.61 -10.13 -18.40
C GLU A 646 -18.71 -8.60 -18.42
N ARG A 647 -18.15 -7.92 -17.41
CA ARG A 647 -18.11 -6.45 -17.37
C ARG A 647 -17.27 -5.88 -18.52
N GLY A 648 -16.12 -6.49 -18.82
CA GLY A 648 -15.27 -6.12 -19.94
C GLY A 648 -16.01 -6.22 -21.27
N GLY A 649 -16.77 -7.30 -21.49
CA GLY A 649 -17.61 -7.47 -22.67
C GLY A 649 -18.67 -6.38 -22.80
N ARG A 650 -19.35 -6.02 -21.70
CA ARG A 650 -20.33 -4.91 -21.69
C ARG A 650 -19.69 -3.57 -22.05
N LEU A 651 -18.56 -3.23 -21.43
CA LEU A 651 -17.85 -1.97 -21.70
C LEU A 651 -17.36 -1.89 -23.15
N VAL A 652 -16.91 -3.01 -23.73
CA VAL A 652 -16.53 -3.05 -25.16
C VAL A 652 -17.76 -2.83 -26.04
N ASN A 653 -18.89 -3.46 -25.73
CA ASN A 653 -20.13 -3.25 -26.50
C ASN A 653 -20.63 -1.81 -26.40
N GLU A 654 -20.57 -1.19 -25.22
CA GLU A 654 -20.91 0.23 -25.00
C GLU A 654 -19.96 1.18 -25.75
N LEU A 655 -18.68 0.83 -25.88
CA LEU A 655 -17.69 1.62 -26.64
C LEU A 655 -17.88 1.49 -28.16
N LEU A 656 -18.34 0.32 -28.63
CA LEU A 656 -18.57 0.04 -30.05
C LEU A 656 -19.91 0.56 -30.57
N ALA A 657 -20.90 0.72 -29.69
CA ALA A 657 -22.20 1.32 -29.98
C ALA A 657 -22.08 2.85 -30.07
#